data_AF-A0A1Z5J5G0-F1
#
_entry.id   AF-A0A1Z5J5G0-F1
#
_cell.length_a   1.000
_cell.length_b   1.000
_cell.length_c   1.000
_cell.angle_alpha   90.00
_cell.angle_beta   90.00
_cell.angle_gamma   90.00
#
_symmetry.space_group_name_H-M   'P 1'
#
loop_
_entity.id
_entity.type
_entity.pdbx_description
1 polymer ?
#
loop_
_entity_poly.entity_id
_entity_poly.type
_entity_poly.pdbx_seq_one_letter_code
_entity_poly.pdbx_strand_id
1 'polypeptide(L)'
;MILLLFSFLFFVSAAAADKKLCFTSNTELRQAVRSYMGDPSPENIVAKKYGWPIGVWCVDAIQDFSNVFTTMRTFNDDISRWNMSAATSLYRMFDRAERFNQDLSSWDVSNVKNMVGLFDGAKGFNQDLSTWTTSRVTSLGTAFRGATKFLGNGLSGWDVGRVTSFGSCFHSATSFNSNISSWDVSRSTYFNHMFIRASSFQQDLSAWDVSSGTDFKAMFHGARLFNSDISGWNVSNGLYFSYMFEDNVAFNVDISSWDVSKAIEMRGMFEKASSFQVDLCAWAPKLLGRSVRFEDMFTASGCPSQTHPMSTTTAVGPLCYYCSDMACDDDRSDSECQCFEPDGSLQRAVADYIRDSSQLSAVAHTYGSVIGNWCTHNVTSFDYLFDRAVTFNEDLSKWTTGKVTSMVGVFRGAVSFNMDLKWNLSNVESIASMFEGAAAFNRDIGSWDASNIIDAKRLFAAATSFTGGSISLWDVTRMVNVDEMFAGASSFNGDLSSWKLANAKSLRRMFASATSFRQNLCTWTKHLLLNETVEVKDMFIESSCPSSADPFVTVRDVGPLCHYCSELPCNDNNDVTCLPFVLGNEFRRAIAAYRLDSSRYTAVASTYGHPIGKWNTSQLHDFRYAFFNDYSFTDDISEWDTSNAISMVSMFNGATWFRGDISGWDVSRVIYTSDMFKNAEWFNQDISMWNLSSIHYADRMFYGATRFNQNLCDWRSRFLFNKTRRVDDMFSYSGCPNKSSPLGIGSGPYCHECPHSPSTSNPISSSISPTSSPIDNFPTSASTYLPTTSKSLLPVVSPTKMPPRTASMQPSMMYISSESSDIPSTLPTLLSITPVFRLSDVPSIFPTVTITSDSPTKEPAKTDHHLPSVHPTYKSSAIPPLAQYAPDVLSGGSSPLESQTLPPSMKPTPGIPSGASRCVSLNPFQFILCIWTKLKK
;
A
#
# COMPACT_ATOMS: atom_id res chain seq x y z
N MET A 1 25.38 53.90 57.58
CA MET A 1 25.98 54.44 56.34
C MET A 1 26.97 53.47 55.69
N ILE A 2 27.97 52.93 56.41
CA ILE A 2 28.99 52.02 55.82
C ILE A 2 28.38 50.74 55.19
N LEU A 3 27.35 50.15 55.83
CA LEU A 3 26.66 48.94 55.33
C LEU A 3 25.95 49.09 53.96
N LEU A 4 25.76 50.30 53.43
CA LEU A 4 25.14 50.51 52.11
C LEU A 4 26.16 50.59 50.96
N LEU A 5 27.45 50.75 51.24
CA LEU A 5 28.50 50.82 50.22
C LEU A 5 28.95 49.44 49.71
N PHE A 6 28.89 48.41 50.56
CA PHE A 6 29.22 47.04 50.14
C PHE A 6 28.18 46.43 49.18
N SER A 7 26.90 46.82 49.30
CA SER A 7 25.83 46.33 48.42
C SER A 7 25.93 46.85 46.97
N PHE A 8 26.56 48.01 46.77
CA PHE A 8 26.60 48.67 45.45
C PHE A 8 27.81 48.26 44.59
N LEU A 9 28.87 47.71 45.20
CA LEU A 9 30.06 47.23 44.46
C LEU A 9 29.90 45.82 43.86
N PHE A 10 28.89 45.04 44.28
CA PHE A 10 28.64 43.69 43.76
C PHE A 10 27.68 43.63 42.56
N PHE A 11 27.04 44.74 42.17
CA PHE A 11 26.04 44.78 41.08
C PHE A 11 26.48 45.49 39.80
N VAL A 12 27.77 45.81 39.65
CA VAL A 12 28.33 46.44 38.43
C VAL A 12 29.55 45.66 37.87
N SER A 13 29.61 44.35 38.12
CA SER A 13 30.68 43.47 37.58
C SER A 13 30.22 42.04 37.25
N ALA A 14 28.96 41.89 36.81
CA ALA A 14 28.40 40.61 36.33
C ALA A 14 27.68 40.79 34.98
N ALA A 15 28.20 41.68 34.13
CA ALA A 15 27.72 41.95 32.77
C ALA A 15 28.84 41.84 31.71
N ALA A 16 29.89 41.07 32.01
CA ALA A 16 30.63 40.39 30.96
C ALA A 16 29.67 39.32 30.40
N ALA A 17 29.24 39.46 29.16
CA ALA A 17 28.48 38.40 28.50
C ALA A 17 29.43 37.21 28.27
N ASP A 18 29.30 36.16 29.09
CA ASP A 18 30.12 34.96 28.97
C ASP A 18 29.99 34.41 27.55
N LYS A 19 31.10 34.47 26.82
CA LYS A 19 31.13 34.30 25.37
C LYS A 19 31.02 32.82 25.05
N LYS A 20 29.77 32.30 25.01
CA LYS A 20 29.40 30.87 24.83
C LYS A 20 30.43 30.16 23.96
N LEU A 21 31.27 29.34 24.58
CA LEU A 21 32.47 28.84 23.91
C LEU A 21 32.06 27.78 22.88
N CYS A 22 32.26 28.12 21.60
CA CYS A 22 31.85 27.28 20.47
C CYS A 22 32.94 26.33 20.03
N PHE A 23 32.55 25.09 19.78
CA PHE A 23 33.41 24.11 19.14
C PHE A 23 33.73 24.57 17.72
N THR A 24 35.01 24.55 17.39
CA THR A 24 35.53 25.00 16.08
C THR A 24 35.84 23.84 15.14
N SER A 25 35.89 22.62 15.66
CA SER A 25 36.13 21.41 14.85
C SER A 25 35.48 20.16 15.44
N ASN A 26 35.17 19.21 14.55
CA ASN A 26 34.73 17.85 14.89
C ASN A 26 35.70 17.15 15.87
N THR A 27 37.00 17.37 15.73
CA THR A 27 38.03 16.77 16.59
C THR A 27 37.97 17.31 18.02
N GLU A 28 37.79 18.62 18.18
CA GLU A 28 37.59 19.27 19.48
C GLU A 28 36.33 18.73 20.18
N LEU A 29 35.21 18.65 19.44
CA LEU A 29 33.96 18.10 19.95
C LEU A 29 34.10 16.63 20.37
N ARG A 30 34.70 15.76 19.54
CA ARG A 30 34.93 14.34 19.89
C ARG A 30 35.85 14.16 21.10
N GLN A 31 36.85 15.02 21.28
CA GLN A 31 37.68 15.00 22.48
C GLN A 31 36.89 15.41 23.72
N ALA A 32 36.06 16.45 23.62
CA ALA A 32 35.20 16.87 24.73
C ALA A 32 34.15 15.82 25.11
N VAL A 33 33.43 15.24 24.15
CA VAL A 33 32.45 14.18 24.44
C VAL A 33 33.11 12.97 25.11
N ARG A 34 34.32 12.57 24.68
CA ARG A 34 35.08 11.49 25.36
C ARG A 34 35.46 11.84 26.79
N SER A 35 35.86 13.09 27.06
CA SER A 35 36.15 13.57 28.41
C SER A 35 34.89 13.54 29.28
N TYR A 36 33.74 13.98 28.73
CA TYR A 36 32.44 13.96 29.39
C TYR A 36 31.95 12.54 29.70
N MET A 37 32.09 11.59 28.77
CA MET A 37 31.72 10.19 29.00
C MET A 37 32.56 9.47 30.07
N GLY A 38 33.72 10.01 30.45
CA GLY A 38 34.50 9.54 31.60
C GLY A 38 34.01 10.06 32.96
N ASP A 39 33.32 11.19 32.97
CA ASP A 39 32.77 11.87 34.16
C ASP A 39 31.68 12.86 33.73
N PRO A 40 30.38 12.47 33.69
CA PRO A 40 29.29 13.35 33.21
C PRO A 40 28.84 14.39 34.27
N SER A 41 29.67 14.68 35.28
CA SER A 41 29.34 15.65 36.34
C SER A 41 29.57 17.11 35.91
N PRO A 42 28.99 18.09 36.65
CA PRO A 42 29.35 19.51 36.51
C PRO A 42 30.82 19.80 36.83
N GLU A 43 31.52 18.90 37.53
CA GLU A 43 32.90 19.12 37.99
C GLU A 43 33.95 18.85 36.91
N ASN A 44 33.58 18.14 35.83
CA ASN A 44 34.47 17.81 34.72
C ASN A 44 35.04 19.07 34.05
N ILE A 45 36.32 19.03 33.66
CA ILE A 45 37.02 20.12 32.97
C ILE A 45 36.33 20.58 31.68
N VAL A 46 35.64 19.69 30.95
CA VAL A 46 34.89 20.10 29.74
C VAL A 46 33.49 20.64 30.07
N ALA A 47 32.86 20.15 31.13
CA ALA A 47 31.60 20.70 31.64
C ALA A 47 31.80 22.15 32.13
N LYS A 48 32.91 22.42 32.81
CA LYS A 48 33.32 23.78 33.21
C LYS A 48 33.73 24.68 32.04
N LYS A 49 34.19 24.12 30.91
CA LYS A 49 34.68 24.88 29.75
C LYS A 49 33.59 25.21 28.71
N TYR A 50 32.65 24.29 28.47
CA TYR A 50 31.61 24.43 27.44
C TYR A 50 30.18 24.46 28.00
N GLY A 51 30.02 24.26 29.32
CA GLY A 51 28.75 24.23 30.05
C GLY A 51 28.27 22.82 30.40
N TRP A 52 27.28 22.75 31.29
CA TRP A 52 26.63 21.51 31.74
C TRP A 52 25.11 21.70 31.81
N PRO A 53 24.29 20.68 31.47
CA PRO A 53 24.66 19.40 30.85
C PRO A 53 25.10 19.55 29.39
N ILE A 54 25.56 18.47 28.76
CA ILE A 54 26.08 18.43 27.37
C ILE A 54 25.19 19.12 26.32
N GLY A 55 23.87 19.14 26.50
CA GLY A 55 22.93 19.85 25.62
C GLY A 55 23.14 21.37 25.53
N VAL A 56 23.81 22.02 26.47
CA VAL A 56 24.03 23.49 26.42
C VAL A 56 25.19 23.93 25.53
N TRP A 57 26.00 22.99 25.04
CA TRP A 57 27.22 23.26 24.27
C TRP A 57 26.93 24.05 22.99
N CYS A 58 27.90 24.85 22.52
CA CYS A 58 27.79 25.54 21.23
C CYS A 58 28.46 24.71 20.13
N VAL A 59 27.64 24.09 19.29
CA VAL A 59 28.07 23.29 18.11
C VAL A 59 27.74 23.99 16.78
N ASP A 60 27.24 25.22 16.87
CA ASP A 60 26.65 26.04 15.79
C ASP A 60 27.57 26.27 14.56
N ALA A 61 28.89 26.07 14.71
CA ALA A 61 29.87 26.18 13.63
C ALA A 61 30.32 24.83 13.03
N ILE A 62 29.85 23.70 13.58
CA ILE A 62 30.26 22.36 13.17
C ILE A 62 29.45 21.89 11.96
N GLN A 63 30.12 21.71 10.82
CA GLN A 63 29.50 21.18 9.59
C GLN A 63 29.56 19.64 9.50
N ASP A 64 30.38 18.99 10.32
CA ASP A 64 30.60 17.55 10.30
C ASP A 64 30.55 16.95 11.70
N PHE A 65 29.49 16.19 11.98
CA PHE A 65 29.31 15.44 13.22
C PHE A 65 29.76 13.97 13.08
N SER A 66 30.63 13.68 12.11
CA SER A 66 31.25 12.37 11.90
C SER A 66 31.75 11.76 13.21
N ASN A 67 31.20 10.60 13.55
CA ASN A 67 31.62 9.74 14.67
C ASN A 67 31.60 10.41 16.07
N VAL A 68 30.69 11.35 16.36
CA VAL A 68 30.68 12.09 17.64
C VAL A 68 30.37 11.21 18.85
N PHE A 69 29.35 10.34 18.78
CA PHE A 69 28.93 9.42 19.86
C PHE A 69 29.24 7.94 19.55
N THR A 70 30.10 7.66 18.57
CA THR A 70 30.43 6.29 18.15
C THR A 70 30.95 5.42 19.30
N THR A 71 30.40 4.21 19.41
CA THR A 71 30.62 3.20 20.46
C THR A 71 30.29 3.61 21.89
N MET A 72 29.62 4.75 22.10
CA MET A 72 29.22 5.24 23.42
C MET A 72 27.94 4.54 23.89
N ARG A 73 28.03 3.22 24.12
CA ARG A 73 26.90 2.31 24.40
C ARG A 73 25.95 2.78 25.51
N THR A 74 26.46 3.54 26.48
CA THR A 74 25.71 4.05 27.64
C THR A 74 25.12 5.45 27.45
N PHE A 75 25.53 6.19 26.42
CA PHE A 75 25.13 7.58 26.21
C PHE A 75 23.63 7.71 25.91
N ASN A 76 22.95 8.58 26.66
CA ASN A 76 21.55 8.93 26.46
C ASN A 76 21.20 10.30 27.11
N ASP A 77 22.11 11.29 27.04
CA ASP A 77 21.89 12.62 27.65
C ASP A 77 21.28 13.59 26.63
N ASP A 78 20.46 14.55 27.11
CA ASP A 78 19.75 15.53 26.27
C ASP A 78 20.71 16.37 25.41
N ILE A 79 20.47 16.32 24.09
CA ILE A 79 21.15 17.10 23.03
C ILE A 79 20.15 17.78 22.08
N SER A 80 18.86 17.85 22.45
CA SER A 80 17.79 18.51 21.68
C SER A 80 18.09 19.99 21.39
N ARG A 81 18.89 20.64 22.27
CA ARG A 81 19.26 22.06 22.20
C ARG A 81 20.49 22.36 21.33
N TRP A 82 21.07 21.35 20.68
CA TRP A 82 22.17 21.54 19.73
C TRP A 82 21.67 22.18 18.43
N ASN A 83 22.31 23.27 17.99
CA ASN A 83 22.00 23.92 16.72
C ASN A 83 22.63 23.16 15.57
N MET A 84 21.82 22.37 14.86
CA MET A 84 22.28 21.51 13.76
C MET A 84 22.20 22.16 12.37
N SER A 85 21.74 23.41 12.25
CA SER A 85 21.51 24.07 10.94
C SER A 85 22.76 24.14 10.04
N ALA A 86 23.97 24.14 10.62
CA ALA A 86 25.23 24.10 9.87
C ALA A 86 25.63 22.68 9.39
N ALA A 87 24.98 21.62 9.86
CA ALA A 87 25.39 20.24 9.64
C ALA A 87 25.22 19.80 8.18
N THR A 88 26.28 19.19 7.63
CA THR A 88 26.31 18.60 6.28
C THR A 88 26.53 17.09 6.29
N SER A 89 27.07 16.56 7.40
CA SER A 89 27.38 15.14 7.61
C SER A 89 27.09 14.74 9.05
N LEU A 90 26.31 13.67 9.21
CA LEU A 90 26.05 12.98 10.48
C LEU A 90 26.63 11.54 10.46
N TYR A 91 27.63 11.29 9.61
CA TYR A 91 28.20 9.97 9.34
C TYR A 91 28.57 9.22 10.64
N ARG A 92 27.91 8.08 10.88
CA ARG A 92 28.10 7.23 12.08
C ARG A 92 27.98 7.96 13.41
N MET A 93 27.24 9.06 13.48
CA MET A 93 27.19 9.91 14.69
C MET A 93 26.80 9.13 15.94
N PHE A 94 25.88 8.16 15.85
CA PHE A 94 25.45 7.27 16.95
C PHE A 94 25.75 5.79 16.70
N ASP A 95 26.73 5.44 15.82
CA ASP A 95 27.18 4.06 15.57
C ASP A 95 27.50 3.36 16.91
N ARG A 96 26.73 2.33 17.27
CA ARG A 96 26.80 1.53 18.51
C ARG A 96 26.56 2.32 19.81
N ALA A 97 25.82 3.42 19.75
CA ALA A 97 25.24 4.07 20.93
C ALA A 97 24.00 3.28 21.43
N GLU A 98 24.21 2.06 21.94
CA GLU A 98 23.15 1.07 22.20
C GLU A 98 21.97 1.55 23.06
N ARG A 99 22.18 2.52 23.96
CA ARG A 99 21.13 3.12 24.81
C ARG A 99 20.52 4.43 24.29
N PHE A 100 21.04 5.01 23.21
CA PHE A 100 20.62 6.32 22.75
C PHE A 100 19.16 6.34 22.24
N ASN A 101 18.35 7.22 22.79
CA ASN A 101 16.94 7.42 22.47
C ASN A 101 16.44 8.82 22.91
N GLN A 102 17.24 9.88 22.70
CA GLN A 102 16.84 11.26 23.01
C GLN A 102 16.12 11.93 21.83
N ASP A 103 15.21 12.86 22.15
CA ASP A 103 14.43 13.62 21.17
C ASP A 103 15.34 14.48 20.26
N LEU A 104 15.11 14.37 18.95
CA LEU A 104 15.82 15.09 17.88
C LEU A 104 14.87 15.91 16.98
N SER A 105 13.61 16.07 17.38
CA SER A 105 12.57 16.78 16.61
C SER A 105 12.89 18.26 16.36
N SER A 106 13.71 18.86 17.22
CA SER A 106 14.21 20.24 17.14
C SER A 106 15.40 20.44 16.19
N TRP A 107 15.97 19.38 15.62
CA TRP A 107 17.17 19.46 14.80
C TRP A 107 16.87 19.83 13.34
N ASP A 108 17.31 21.02 12.90
CA ASP A 108 17.40 21.35 11.49
C ASP A 108 18.49 20.50 10.80
N VAL A 109 18.05 19.52 10.01
CA VAL A 109 18.92 18.67 9.19
C VAL A 109 18.88 19.02 7.69
N SER A 110 18.27 20.15 7.31
CA SER A 110 18.02 20.53 5.89
C SER A 110 19.29 20.70 5.04
N ASN A 111 20.45 20.88 5.68
CA ASN A 111 21.76 20.97 5.02
C ASN A 111 22.51 19.62 4.94
N VAL A 112 22.02 18.56 5.61
CA VAL A 112 22.67 17.25 5.71
C VAL A 112 22.61 16.49 4.38
N LYS A 113 23.75 15.92 3.97
CA LYS A 113 23.92 15.11 2.75
C LYS A 113 24.23 13.65 3.04
N ASN A 114 24.93 13.39 4.15
CA ASN A 114 25.42 12.06 4.53
C ASN A 114 24.87 11.64 5.90
N MET A 115 24.06 10.59 5.91
CA MET A 115 23.53 9.93 7.11
C MET A 115 23.97 8.45 7.19
N VAL A 116 25.02 8.05 6.47
CA VAL A 116 25.49 6.66 6.43
C VAL A 116 25.88 6.19 7.83
N GLY A 117 25.24 5.11 8.28
CA GLY A 117 25.43 4.49 9.59
C GLY A 117 24.99 5.33 10.79
N LEU A 118 24.16 6.38 10.59
CA LEU A 118 23.77 7.35 11.62
C LEU A 118 23.36 6.70 12.96
N PHE A 119 22.47 5.71 12.92
CA PHE A 119 21.95 4.94 14.06
C PHE A 119 22.34 3.45 13.99
N ASP A 120 23.43 3.09 13.29
CA ASP A 120 23.93 1.71 13.15
C ASP A 120 24.22 1.10 14.53
N GLY A 121 23.47 0.09 14.97
CA GLY A 121 23.58 -0.53 16.29
C GLY A 121 23.03 0.31 17.45
N ALA A 122 22.29 1.41 17.20
CA ALA A 122 21.58 2.19 18.21
C ALA A 122 20.29 1.47 18.66
N LYS A 123 20.45 0.29 19.27
CA LYS A 123 19.37 -0.66 19.64
C LYS A 123 18.20 -0.04 20.41
N GLY A 124 18.46 0.98 21.22
CA GLY A 124 17.48 1.69 22.03
C GLY A 124 16.63 2.71 21.27
N PHE A 125 17.05 3.14 20.08
CA PHE A 125 16.47 4.27 19.36
C PHE A 125 15.09 3.97 18.77
N ASN A 126 14.11 4.81 19.08
CA ASN A 126 12.74 4.80 18.55
C ASN A 126 12.06 6.17 18.72
N GLN A 127 12.73 7.25 18.30
CA GLN A 127 12.15 8.60 18.29
C GLN A 127 11.49 8.93 16.95
N ASP A 128 10.61 9.92 16.96
CA ASP A 128 10.00 10.46 15.75
C ASP A 128 10.99 11.34 14.98
N LEU A 129 10.99 11.21 13.66
CA LEU A 129 11.82 11.94 12.71
C LEU A 129 10.98 12.73 11.68
N SER A 130 9.70 12.99 12.00
CA SER A 130 8.73 13.66 11.12
C SER A 130 9.09 15.10 10.75
N THR A 131 9.87 15.80 11.58
CA THR A 131 10.31 17.18 11.35
C THR A 131 11.54 17.29 10.43
N TRP A 132 12.19 16.16 10.10
CA TRP A 132 13.47 16.16 9.39
C TRP A 132 13.33 16.37 7.89
N THR A 133 13.79 17.52 7.39
CA THR A 133 13.85 17.82 5.96
C THR A 133 15.05 17.12 5.31
N THR A 134 14.81 16.05 4.57
CA THR A 134 15.86 15.16 4.03
C THR A 134 16.24 15.36 2.56
N SER A 135 15.66 16.36 1.87
CA SER A 135 15.80 16.64 0.42
C SER A 135 17.22 16.96 -0.12
N ARG A 136 18.25 16.87 0.73
CA ARG A 136 19.67 16.96 0.35
C ARG A 136 20.48 15.70 0.63
N VAL A 137 19.90 14.69 1.28
CA VAL A 137 20.54 13.42 1.60
C VAL A 137 20.78 12.61 0.32
N THR A 138 22.02 12.18 0.11
CA THR A 138 22.41 11.37 -1.05
C THR A 138 22.75 9.92 -0.67
N SER A 139 22.78 9.59 0.63
CA SER A 139 23.23 8.27 1.10
C SER A 139 22.64 7.91 2.47
N LEU A 140 21.87 6.82 2.50
CA LEU A 140 21.24 6.22 3.70
C LEU A 140 21.80 4.82 4.04
N GLY A 141 22.89 4.40 3.41
CA GLY A 141 23.50 3.09 3.64
C GLY A 141 23.75 2.82 5.14
N THR A 142 23.34 1.65 5.65
CA THR A 142 23.40 1.25 7.07
C THR A 142 22.72 2.19 8.09
N ALA A 143 21.96 3.21 7.68
CA ALA A 143 21.52 4.29 8.57
C ALA A 143 20.75 3.83 9.83
N PHE A 144 19.97 2.76 9.75
CA PHE A 144 19.20 2.17 10.86
C PHE A 144 19.55 0.68 11.10
N ARG A 145 20.69 0.20 10.60
CA ARG A 145 21.13 -1.19 10.78
C ARG A 145 21.17 -1.53 12.27
N GLY A 146 20.52 -2.61 12.71
CA GLY A 146 20.55 -3.07 14.10
C GLY A 146 19.88 -2.12 15.11
N ALA A 147 19.12 -1.11 14.65
CA ALA A 147 18.27 -0.29 15.50
C ALA A 147 17.02 -1.09 15.92
N THR A 148 17.20 -2.11 16.77
CA THR A 148 16.22 -3.18 17.02
C THR A 148 14.85 -2.72 17.51
N LYS A 149 14.75 -1.56 18.16
CA LYS A 149 13.48 -0.96 18.64
C LYS A 149 12.84 0.04 17.68
N PHE A 150 13.52 0.41 16.60
CA PHE A 150 13.08 1.49 15.72
C PHE A 150 11.88 1.04 14.88
N LEU A 151 10.73 1.66 15.10
CA LEU A 151 9.49 1.40 14.36
C LEU A 151 9.50 2.09 12.98
N GLY A 152 10.12 3.27 12.90
CA GLY A 152 10.18 4.10 11.69
C GLY A 152 9.28 5.35 11.69
N ASN A 153 8.91 5.86 12.85
CA ASN A 153 8.06 7.05 12.98
C ASN A 153 8.67 8.26 12.21
N GLY A 154 7.84 8.93 11.41
CA GLY A 154 8.22 10.12 10.65
C GLY A 154 8.88 9.90 9.29
N LEU A 155 9.22 8.66 8.90
CA LEU A 155 9.91 8.39 7.63
C LEU A 155 9.06 8.57 6.36
N SER A 156 7.74 8.55 6.46
CA SER A 156 6.82 8.61 5.30
C SER A 156 6.87 9.95 4.54
N GLY A 157 7.32 11.03 5.21
CA GLY A 157 7.51 12.36 4.63
C GLY A 157 8.94 12.67 4.16
N TRP A 158 9.85 11.68 4.17
CA TRP A 158 11.25 11.90 3.77
C TRP A 158 11.42 11.98 2.25
N ASP A 159 12.03 13.06 1.75
CA ASP A 159 12.51 13.14 0.36
C ASP A 159 13.82 12.35 0.22
N VAL A 160 13.71 11.17 -0.38
CA VAL A 160 14.84 10.30 -0.71
C VAL A 160 15.19 10.29 -2.21
N GLY A 161 14.59 11.18 -3.03
CA GLY A 161 14.77 11.27 -4.50
C GLY A 161 16.16 11.74 -4.98
N ARG A 162 17.15 11.68 -4.09
CA ARG A 162 18.58 11.90 -4.36
C ARG A 162 19.49 10.79 -3.83
N VAL A 163 18.91 9.79 -3.15
CA VAL A 163 19.64 8.64 -2.61
C VAL A 163 19.92 7.65 -3.74
N THR A 164 21.19 7.27 -3.91
CA THR A 164 21.62 6.29 -4.93
C THR A 164 21.84 4.88 -4.38
N SER A 165 21.85 4.73 -3.04
CA SER A 165 22.01 3.45 -2.35
C SER A 165 21.30 3.45 -1.00
N PHE A 166 20.47 2.42 -0.80
CA PHE A 166 19.86 2.05 0.48
C PHE A 166 20.55 0.84 1.13
N GLY A 167 21.80 0.54 0.72
CA GLY A 167 22.50 -0.69 1.10
C GLY A 167 22.55 -0.93 2.62
N SER A 168 21.99 -2.05 3.06
CA SER A 168 21.82 -2.40 4.49
C SER A 168 21.05 -1.38 5.36
N CYS A 169 20.21 -0.49 4.82
CA CYS A 169 19.57 0.60 5.56
C CYS A 169 18.85 0.14 6.85
N PHE A 170 18.01 -0.89 6.76
CA PHE A 170 17.20 -1.45 7.85
C PHE A 170 17.66 -2.87 8.26
N HIS A 171 18.91 -3.22 7.97
CA HIS A 171 19.52 -4.52 8.27
C HIS A 171 19.36 -4.87 9.76
N SER A 172 18.59 -5.90 10.09
CA SER A 172 18.25 -6.32 11.47
C SER A 172 17.60 -5.22 12.34
N ALA A 173 16.88 -4.28 11.72
CA ALA A 173 15.92 -3.42 12.41
C ALA A 173 14.65 -4.24 12.69
N THR A 174 14.70 -5.14 13.68
CA THR A 174 13.73 -6.22 13.88
C THR A 174 12.28 -5.77 14.05
N SER A 175 12.05 -4.59 14.63
CA SER A 175 10.72 -4.01 14.85
C SER A 175 10.29 -2.98 13.79
N PHE A 176 11.09 -2.76 12.75
CA PHE A 176 10.77 -1.77 11.71
C PHE A 176 9.59 -2.23 10.84
N ASN A 177 8.55 -1.40 10.74
CA ASN A 177 7.38 -1.65 9.90
C ASN A 177 6.63 -0.35 9.53
N SER A 178 7.34 0.79 9.42
CA SER A 178 6.74 2.06 9.05
C SER A 178 6.57 2.20 7.54
N ASN A 179 5.48 2.85 7.12
CA ASN A 179 5.14 3.02 5.71
C ASN A 179 6.19 3.90 4.98
N ILE A 180 6.72 3.34 3.90
CA ILE A 180 7.71 3.94 3.00
C ILE A 180 7.30 3.81 1.51
N SER A 181 6.02 3.50 1.22
CA SER A 181 5.52 3.39 -0.16
C SER A 181 5.60 4.72 -0.94
N SER A 182 5.64 5.85 -0.22
CA SER A 182 5.82 7.21 -0.75
C SER A 182 7.25 7.55 -1.21
N TRP A 183 8.23 6.68 -0.97
CA TRP A 183 9.64 6.96 -1.29
C TRP A 183 9.93 6.88 -2.80
N ASP A 184 10.39 7.99 -3.39
CA ASP A 184 10.99 7.99 -4.73
C ASP A 184 12.35 7.29 -4.72
N VAL A 185 12.35 6.00 -5.08
CA VAL A 185 13.56 5.17 -5.20
C VAL A 185 14.09 5.07 -6.64
N SER A 186 13.50 5.78 -7.61
CA SER A 186 13.75 5.66 -9.07
C SER A 186 15.21 5.86 -9.50
N ARG A 187 16.03 6.47 -8.63
CA ARG A 187 17.44 6.83 -8.86
C ARG A 187 18.44 5.97 -8.09
N SER A 188 17.97 5.00 -7.30
CA SER A 188 18.82 4.07 -6.57
C SER A 188 19.20 2.86 -7.42
N THR A 189 20.48 2.51 -7.40
CA THR A 189 21.03 1.35 -8.12
C THR A 189 21.32 0.17 -7.19
N TYR A 190 21.36 0.41 -5.87
CA TYR A 190 21.73 -0.56 -4.84
C TYR A 190 20.65 -0.65 -3.72
N PHE A 191 19.94 -1.77 -3.70
CA PHE A 191 18.97 -2.16 -2.66
C PHE A 191 19.46 -3.34 -1.80
N ASN A 192 20.72 -3.73 -1.99
CA ASN A 192 21.32 -4.89 -1.35
C ASN A 192 21.22 -4.86 0.19
N HIS A 193 20.83 -6.00 0.76
CA HIS A 193 20.68 -6.19 2.20
C HIS A 193 19.71 -5.20 2.89
N MET A 194 18.84 -4.48 2.17
CA MET A 194 18.09 -3.35 2.74
C MET A 194 17.21 -3.72 3.96
N PHE A 195 16.48 -4.83 3.90
CA PHE A 195 15.56 -5.33 4.93
C PHE A 195 15.97 -6.69 5.51
N ILE A 196 17.25 -7.09 5.33
CA ILE A 196 17.78 -8.36 5.84
C ILE A 196 17.50 -8.50 7.36
N ARG A 197 16.74 -9.52 7.75
CA ARG A 197 16.27 -9.78 9.13
C ARG A 197 15.44 -8.64 9.76
N ALA A 198 14.79 -7.80 8.96
CA ALA A 198 13.72 -6.91 9.43
C ALA A 198 12.44 -7.74 9.64
N SER A 199 12.41 -8.54 10.70
CA SER A 199 11.41 -9.59 10.92
C SER A 199 9.95 -9.13 10.98
N SER A 200 9.69 -7.88 11.36
CA SER A 200 8.35 -7.29 11.42
C SER A 200 7.95 -6.51 10.16
N PHE A 201 8.82 -6.43 9.15
CA PHE A 201 8.56 -5.63 7.96
C PHE A 201 7.57 -6.33 7.00
N GLN A 202 6.46 -5.66 6.72
CA GLN A 202 5.37 -6.17 5.87
C GLN A 202 4.62 -5.05 5.13
N GLN A 203 5.31 -3.94 4.81
CA GLN A 203 4.70 -2.79 4.13
C GLN A 203 4.56 -3.00 2.63
N ASP A 204 3.59 -2.30 2.03
CA ASP A 204 3.39 -2.23 0.60
C ASP A 204 4.55 -1.50 -0.09
N LEU A 205 5.13 -2.13 -1.12
CA LEU A 205 6.19 -1.58 -1.97
C LEU A 205 5.83 -1.63 -3.47
N SER A 206 4.57 -1.90 -3.81
CA SER A 206 4.10 -2.03 -5.20
C SER A 206 4.34 -0.77 -6.05
N ALA A 207 4.25 0.40 -5.43
CA ALA A 207 4.45 1.71 -6.07
C ALA A 207 5.92 2.11 -6.33
N TRP A 208 6.91 1.31 -5.90
CA TRP A 208 8.33 1.65 -6.06
C TRP A 208 8.84 1.43 -7.50
N ASP A 209 9.31 2.50 -8.14
CA ASP A 209 10.09 2.40 -9.38
C ASP A 209 11.51 1.88 -9.08
N VAL A 210 11.70 0.56 -9.18
CA VAL A 210 13.01 -0.08 -9.04
C VAL A 210 13.80 -0.19 -10.36
N SER A 211 13.39 0.50 -11.44
CA SER A 211 13.96 0.30 -12.79
C SER A 211 15.44 0.68 -12.95
N SER A 212 15.99 1.53 -12.09
CA SER A 212 17.43 1.79 -12.01
C SER A 212 18.22 0.74 -11.20
N GLY A 213 17.54 -0.17 -10.52
CA GLY A 213 18.15 -1.16 -9.63
C GLY A 213 19.00 -2.19 -10.37
N THR A 214 20.21 -2.43 -9.85
CA THR A 214 21.16 -3.42 -10.40
C THR A 214 21.56 -4.50 -9.38
N ASP A 215 21.51 -4.17 -8.08
CA ASP A 215 21.85 -5.08 -6.99
C ASP A 215 20.72 -5.13 -5.93
N PHE A 216 20.02 -6.27 -5.91
CA PHE A 216 18.95 -6.62 -4.96
C PHE A 216 19.39 -7.74 -3.99
N LYS A 217 20.69 -8.05 -3.92
CA LYS A 217 21.24 -9.15 -3.14
C LYS A 217 20.76 -9.15 -1.69
N ALA A 218 20.15 -10.26 -1.26
CA ALA A 218 19.63 -10.45 0.09
C ALA A 218 18.73 -9.31 0.62
N MET A 219 18.01 -8.61 -0.27
CA MET A 219 17.17 -7.45 0.09
C MET A 219 16.14 -7.78 1.19
N PHE A 220 15.55 -8.98 1.14
CA PHE A 220 14.53 -9.47 2.08
C PHE A 220 14.94 -10.77 2.81
N HIS A 221 16.24 -11.12 2.87
CA HIS A 221 16.69 -12.35 3.56
C HIS A 221 16.26 -12.32 5.04
N GLY A 222 15.45 -13.30 5.48
CA GLY A 222 14.93 -13.37 6.84
C GLY A 222 13.93 -12.25 7.19
N ALA A 223 13.35 -11.54 6.22
CA ALA A 223 12.23 -10.62 6.43
C ALA A 223 10.91 -11.42 6.52
N ARG A 224 10.79 -12.28 7.55
CA ARG A 224 9.88 -13.45 7.62
C ARG A 224 8.36 -13.18 7.47
N LEU A 225 7.93 -11.92 7.43
CA LEU A 225 6.52 -11.52 7.23
C LEU A 225 6.29 -10.74 5.91
N PHE A 226 7.33 -10.50 5.12
CA PHE A 226 7.21 -9.71 3.89
C PHE A 226 6.60 -10.53 2.75
N ASN A 227 5.36 -10.18 2.40
CA ASN A 227 4.62 -10.76 1.27
C ASN A 227 3.79 -9.66 0.54
N SER A 228 4.37 -8.47 0.35
CA SER A 228 3.77 -7.40 -0.47
C SER A 228 3.81 -7.79 -1.94
N ASP A 229 2.76 -7.46 -2.70
CA ASP A 229 2.82 -7.55 -4.15
C ASP A 229 3.96 -6.67 -4.70
N ILE A 230 4.76 -7.29 -5.56
CA ILE A 230 5.91 -6.73 -6.29
C ILE A 230 5.94 -7.29 -7.74
N SER A 231 4.86 -7.93 -8.19
CA SER A 231 4.72 -8.52 -9.53
C SER A 231 4.90 -7.49 -10.66
N GLY A 232 4.54 -6.23 -10.40
CA GLY A 232 4.69 -5.08 -11.30
C GLY A 232 6.07 -4.42 -11.31
N TRP A 233 7.03 -4.87 -10.50
CA TRP A 233 8.38 -4.28 -10.46
C TRP A 233 9.16 -4.48 -11.77
N ASN A 234 9.62 -3.39 -12.36
CA ASN A 234 10.53 -3.43 -13.50
C ASN A 234 11.97 -3.75 -13.06
N VAL A 235 12.29 -5.04 -12.94
CA VAL A 235 13.64 -5.51 -12.56
C VAL A 235 14.58 -5.71 -13.75
N SER A 236 14.26 -5.19 -14.94
CA SER A 236 15.01 -5.45 -16.19
C SER A 236 16.49 -5.04 -16.18
N ASN A 237 16.95 -4.21 -15.24
CA ASN A 237 18.36 -3.85 -15.04
C ASN A 237 19.06 -4.63 -13.91
N GLY A 238 18.35 -5.51 -13.21
CA GLY A 238 18.86 -6.33 -12.12
C GLY A 238 19.90 -7.35 -12.59
N LEU A 239 21.06 -7.35 -11.92
CA LEU A 239 22.16 -8.30 -12.17
C LEU A 239 22.27 -9.31 -11.02
N TYR A 240 22.06 -8.86 -9.78
CA TYR A 240 22.28 -9.63 -8.56
C TYR A 240 21.00 -9.80 -7.74
N PHE A 241 20.52 -11.03 -7.65
CA PHE A 241 19.35 -11.47 -6.89
C PHE A 241 19.68 -12.55 -5.84
N SER A 242 20.95 -12.95 -5.68
CA SER A 242 21.35 -13.98 -4.71
C SER A 242 20.79 -13.72 -3.32
N TYR A 243 20.24 -14.75 -2.69
CA TYR A 243 19.62 -14.75 -1.36
C TYR A 243 18.46 -13.75 -1.16
N MET A 244 17.90 -13.15 -2.21
CA MET A 244 16.94 -12.04 -2.09
C MET A 244 15.78 -12.33 -1.13
N PHE A 245 15.26 -13.56 -1.13
CA PHE A 245 14.18 -14.03 -0.25
C PHE A 245 14.58 -15.25 0.61
N GLU A 246 15.89 -15.51 0.81
CA GLU A 246 16.31 -16.64 1.67
C GLU A 246 15.70 -16.49 3.08
N ASP A 247 15.16 -17.55 3.68
CA ASP A 247 14.49 -17.53 5.00
C ASP A 247 13.31 -16.54 5.09
N ASN A 248 12.79 -16.02 3.97
CA ASN A 248 11.50 -15.35 3.97
C ASN A 248 10.37 -16.40 3.95
N VAL A 249 9.96 -16.81 5.15
CA VAL A 249 8.93 -17.83 5.38
C VAL A 249 7.58 -17.50 4.74
N ALA A 250 7.19 -16.24 4.64
CA ALA A 250 5.86 -15.82 4.18
C ALA A 250 5.74 -15.54 2.68
N PHE A 251 6.86 -15.44 1.95
CA PHE A 251 6.85 -14.97 0.56
C PHE A 251 6.30 -16.02 -0.43
N ASN A 252 5.23 -15.66 -1.13
CA ASN A 252 4.63 -16.44 -2.22
C ASN A 252 3.94 -15.54 -3.27
N VAL A 253 4.58 -14.44 -3.65
CA VAL A 253 4.07 -13.50 -4.67
C VAL A 253 4.51 -13.97 -6.05
N ASP A 254 3.58 -14.01 -7.02
CA ASP A 254 3.92 -14.32 -8.40
C ASP A 254 4.79 -13.21 -9.01
N ILE A 255 5.98 -13.61 -9.46
CA ILE A 255 7.00 -12.77 -10.10
C ILE A 255 7.48 -13.39 -11.43
N SER A 256 6.72 -14.35 -11.98
CA SER A 256 6.95 -14.96 -13.30
C SER A 256 7.01 -13.91 -14.44
N SER A 257 6.28 -12.81 -14.27
CA SER A 257 6.28 -11.61 -15.12
C SER A 257 7.67 -11.01 -15.32
N TRP A 258 8.50 -10.97 -14.28
CA TRP A 258 9.74 -10.18 -14.20
C TRP A 258 10.70 -10.42 -15.38
N ASP A 259 11.25 -9.34 -15.94
CA ASP A 259 12.35 -9.43 -16.91
C ASP A 259 13.68 -9.68 -16.20
N VAL A 260 14.04 -10.96 -16.08
CA VAL A 260 15.32 -11.40 -15.52
C VAL A 260 16.43 -11.57 -16.57
N SER A 261 16.26 -11.08 -17.80
CA SER A 261 17.18 -11.32 -18.94
C SER A 261 18.58 -10.70 -18.79
N LYS A 262 18.83 -9.91 -17.74
CA LYS A 262 20.18 -9.40 -17.37
C LYS A 262 20.76 -10.05 -16.11
N ALA A 263 20.02 -10.92 -15.41
CA ALA A 263 20.49 -11.59 -14.22
C ALA A 263 21.74 -12.44 -14.49
N ILE A 264 22.71 -12.40 -13.57
CA ILE A 264 23.93 -13.23 -13.59
C ILE A 264 24.11 -14.04 -12.29
N GLU A 265 23.32 -13.72 -11.26
CA GLU A 265 23.50 -14.22 -9.90
C GLU A 265 22.15 -14.36 -9.19
N MET A 266 21.68 -15.59 -9.03
CA MET A 266 20.43 -15.99 -8.38
C MET A 266 20.66 -17.05 -7.28
N ARG A 267 21.91 -17.27 -6.86
CA ARG A 267 22.25 -18.27 -5.83
C ARG A 267 21.41 -18.10 -4.56
N GLY A 268 20.77 -19.17 -4.11
CA GLY A 268 19.96 -19.20 -2.88
C GLY A 268 18.75 -18.26 -2.86
N MET A 269 18.27 -17.75 -4.01
CA MET A 269 17.26 -16.67 -4.07
C MET A 269 16.00 -16.94 -3.23
N PHE A 270 15.54 -18.20 -3.14
CA PHE A 270 14.39 -18.65 -2.36
C PHE A 270 14.76 -19.75 -1.35
N GLU A 271 16.04 -19.89 -0.99
CA GLU A 271 16.50 -20.93 -0.06
C GLU A 271 15.78 -20.78 1.31
N LYS A 272 15.18 -21.85 1.84
CA LYS A 272 14.34 -21.83 3.06
C LYS A 272 13.05 -20.97 2.97
N ALA A 273 12.65 -20.46 1.80
CA ALA A 273 11.38 -19.74 1.63
C ALA A 273 10.20 -20.74 1.60
N SER A 274 9.75 -21.15 2.79
CA SER A 274 8.88 -22.32 2.98
C SER A 274 7.47 -22.22 2.38
N SER A 275 6.96 -21.01 2.16
CA SER A 275 5.66 -20.80 1.47
C SER A 275 5.79 -20.57 -0.04
N PHE A 276 7.00 -20.46 -0.58
CA PHE A 276 7.21 -20.10 -1.98
C PHE A 276 6.93 -21.29 -2.93
N GLN A 277 5.91 -21.14 -3.78
CA GLN A 277 5.36 -22.18 -4.67
C GLN A 277 4.96 -21.61 -6.04
N VAL A 278 5.70 -20.61 -6.54
CA VAL A 278 5.39 -19.92 -7.80
C VAL A 278 6.00 -20.63 -9.01
N ASP A 279 5.20 -20.81 -10.07
CA ASP A 279 5.66 -21.27 -11.38
C ASP A 279 6.52 -20.18 -12.07
N LEU A 280 7.84 -20.32 -12.00
CA LEU A 280 8.80 -19.38 -12.59
C LEU A 280 9.24 -19.79 -14.02
N CYS A 281 8.58 -20.74 -14.68
CA CYS A 281 9.03 -21.23 -15.99
C CYS A 281 8.98 -20.17 -17.11
N ALA A 282 8.21 -19.09 -16.94
CA ALA A 282 8.27 -17.90 -17.80
C ALA A 282 9.65 -17.19 -17.80
N TRP A 283 10.55 -17.53 -16.88
CA TRP A 283 11.94 -17.05 -16.88
C TRP A 283 12.87 -17.89 -17.77
N ALA A 284 12.53 -19.15 -18.10
CA ALA A 284 13.38 -20.04 -18.89
C ALA A 284 13.85 -19.44 -20.23
N PRO A 285 12.98 -18.90 -21.11
CA PRO A 285 13.43 -18.28 -22.37
C PRO A 285 14.23 -16.99 -22.16
N LYS A 286 13.99 -16.25 -21.06
CA LYS A 286 14.73 -15.03 -20.69
C LYS A 286 16.18 -15.34 -20.28
N LEU A 287 16.40 -16.55 -19.74
CA LEU A 287 17.68 -17.03 -19.19
C LEU A 287 18.44 -17.99 -20.12
N LEU A 288 17.84 -18.43 -21.24
CA LEU A 288 18.41 -19.42 -22.15
C LEU A 288 19.78 -18.97 -22.72
N GLY A 289 20.76 -19.88 -22.66
CA GLY A 289 22.13 -19.62 -23.11
C GLY A 289 22.91 -18.60 -22.25
N ARG A 290 22.36 -18.14 -21.12
CA ARG A 290 23.05 -17.25 -20.18
C ARG A 290 23.83 -18.05 -19.13
N SER A 291 25.00 -17.52 -18.77
CA SER A 291 25.77 -17.99 -17.63
C SER A 291 25.27 -17.27 -16.38
N VAL A 292 24.42 -17.95 -15.62
CA VAL A 292 23.76 -17.43 -14.41
C VAL A 292 24.02 -18.43 -13.28
N ARG A 293 24.37 -17.92 -12.09
CA ARG A 293 24.53 -18.74 -10.89
C ARG A 293 23.19 -19.04 -10.24
N PHE A 294 22.92 -20.34 -10.02
CA PHE A 294 21.64 -20.90 -9.56
C PHE A 294 21.80 -21.84 -8.36
N GLU A 295 23.00 -21.94 -7.79
CA GLU A 295 23.29 -22.86 -6.68
C GLU A 295 22.28 -22.62 -5.55
N ASP A 296 21.81 -23.70 -4.91
CA ASP A 296 20.92 -23.66 -3.74
C ASP A 296 19.57 -22.91 -3.92
N MET A 297 19.22 -22.44 -5.13
CA MET A 297 18.15 -21.44 -5.38
C MET A 297 16.79 -21.75 -4.75
N PHE A 298 16.40 -23.03 -4.71
CA PHE A 298 15.14 -23.53 -4.13
C PHE A 298 15.32 -24.49 -2.95
N THR A 299 16.55 -24.64 -2.43
CA THR A 299 16.87 -25.59 -1.35
C THR A 299 16.02 -25.31 -0.11
N ALA A 300 15.26 -26.30 0.38
CA ALA A 300 14.35 -26.18 1.51
C ALA A 300 13.24 -25.11 1.37
N SER A 301 12.92 -24.68 0.15
CA SER A 301 11.77 -23.81 -0.16
C SER A 301 10.44 -24.59 -0.14
N GLY A 302 9.32 -23.92 -0.38
CA GLY A 302 8.02 -24.56 -0.58
C GLY A 302 7.88 -25.30 -1.93
N CYS A 303 8.82 -25.11 -2.86
CA CYS A 303 8.69 -25.53 -4.27
C CYS A 303 8.53 -27.06 -4.45
N PRO A 304 7.67 -27.51 -5.40
CA PRO A 304 7.57 -28.92 -5.78
C PRO A 304 8.88 -29.50 -6.32
N SER A 305 9.72 -28.70 -6.98
CA SER A 305 11.11 -29.03 -7.27
C SER A 305 12.07 -28.10 -6.53
N GLN A 306 12.89 -28.69 -5.66
CA GLN A 306 13.91 -27.98 -4.88
C GLN A 306 15.32 -28.17 -5.45
N THR A 307 15.47 -28.81 -6.61
CA THR A 307 16.78 -28.90 -7.28
C THR A 307 17.16 -27.55 -7.87
N HIS A 308 18.46 -27.24 -7.90
CA HIS A 308 18.94 -26.02 -8.53
C HIS A 308 18.70 -26.05 -10.05
N PRO A 309 18.28 -24.93 -10.67
CA PRO A 309 18.21 -24.84 -12.12
C PRO A 309 19.56 -25.18 -12.79
N MET A 310 19.51 -26.00 -13.83
CA MET A 310 20.62 -26.18 -14.76
C MET A 310 20.38 -25.29 -15.98
N SER A 311 21.40 -24.52 -16.37
CA SER A 311 21.42 -23.79 -17.65
C SER A 311 22.22 -24.59 -18.67
N THR A 312 21.58 -24.93 -19.78
CA THR A 312 22.21 -25.58 -20.94
C THR A 312 22.02 -24.72 -22.18
N THR A 313 22.60 -25.12 -23.31
CA THR A 313 22.41 -24.44 -24.59
C THR A 313 20.98 -24.56 -25.16
N THR A 314 20.15 -25.46 -24.62
CA THR A 314 18.81 -25.79 -25.16
C THR A 314 17.68 -25.69 -24.15
N ALA A 315 17.96 -25.74 -22.84
CA ALA A 315 16.96 -25.66 -21.77
C ALA A 315 17.52 -24.98 -20.51
N VAL A 316 16.63 -24.33 -19.74
CA VAL A 316 16.90 -23.79 -18.40
C VAL A 316 15.81 -24.27 -17.45
N GLY A 317 16.17 -24.99 -16.39
CA GLY A 317 15.22 -25.45 -15.38
C GLY A 317 15.76 -26.54 -14.45
N PRO A 318 14.97 -27.02 -13.47
CA PRO A 318 13.62 -26.55 -13.13
C PRO A 318 13.62 -25.15 -12.50
N LEU A 319 12.47 -24.47 -12.51
CA LEU A 319 12.28 -23.12 -11.96
C LEU A 319 11.08 -23.15 -11.00
N CYS A 320 11.32 -23.67 -9.79
CA CYS A 320 10.34 -24.12 -8.78
C CYS A 320 9.48 -25.31 -9.24
N TYR A 321 9.06 -25.31 -10.50
CA TYR A 321 8.39 -26.41 -11.21
C TYR A 321 9.33 -26.98 -12.30
N TYR A 322 9.04 -28.21 -12.75
CA TYR A 322 9.65 -28.73 -13.97
C TYR A 322 9.04 -28.00 -15.17
N CYS A 323 9.88 -27.22 -15.86
CA CYS A 323 9.51 -26.59 -17.12
C CYS A 323 9.50 -27.66 -18.22
N SER A 324 8.39 -28.39 -18.33
CA SER A 324 8.04 -29.12 -19.55
C SER A 324 8.11 -28.15 -20.73
N ASP A 325 8.69 -28.59 -21.85
CA ASP A 325 9.01 -27.72 -22.98
C ASP A 325 7.83 -26.85 -23.41
N MET A 326 8.05 -25.53 -23.36
CA MET A 326 7.20 -24.43 -23.84
C MET A 326 5.70 -24.72 -23.94
N ALA A 327 4.95 -24.31 -22.90
CA ALA A 327 3.50 -24.24 -22.93
C ALA A 327 3.00 -23.17 -23.94
N CYS A 328 2.95 -23.58 -25.22
CA CYS A 328 2.12 -23.03 -26.30
C CYS A 328 2.23 -21.50 -26.52
N ASP A 329 3.36 -21.04 -27.09
CA ASP A 329 3.56 -19.65 -27.53
C ASP A 329 3.13 -19.44 -29.00
N ASP A 330 2.62 -18.25 -29.34
CA ASP A 330 1.62 -18.00 -30.41
C ASP A 330 2.17 -17.87 -31.85
N ASP A 331 3.37 -18.39 -32.16
CA ASP A 331 4.03 -18.12 -33.46
C ASP A 331 4.89 -19.27 -34.05
N ARG A 332 4.61 -20.55 -33.77
CA ARG A 332 5.18 -21.67 -34.56
C ARG A 332 4.23 -22.83 -34.84
N SER A 333 4.23 -23.23 -36.12
CA SER A 333 3.73 -24.53 -36.56
C SER A 333 4.73 -25.63 -36.19
N ASP A 334 4.45 -26.39 -35.14
CA ASP A 334 4.58 -27.84 -35.13
C ASP A 334 3.65 -28.43 -34.05
N SER A 335 3.17 -29.65 -34.26
CA SER A 335 2.08 -30.22 -33.48
C SER A 335 2.56 -30.92 -32.20
N GLU A 336 2.10 -30.45 -31.02
CA GLU A 336 1.54 -31.29 -29.93
C GLU A 336 1.01 -30.53 -28.68
N CYS A 337 0.77 -29.22 -28.74
CA CYS A 337 -0.19 -28.56 -27.82
C CYS A 337 -1.64 -28.75 -28.32
N GLN A 338 -2.37 -29.75 -27.82
CA GLN A 338 -3.80 -29.91 -28.17
C GLN A 338 -4.69 -29.02 -27.29
N CYS A 339 -5.07 -27.84 -27.77
CA CYS A 339 -6.11 -27.03 -27.15
C CYS A 339 -7.48 -27.71 -27.21
N PHE A 340 -8.32 -27.46 -26.20
CA PHE A 340 -9.68 -28.00 -26.16
C PHE A 340 -10.58 -27.28 -27.16
N GLU A 341 -11.16 -28.07 -28.07
CA GLU A 341 -12.14 -27.63 -29.07
C GLU A 341 -13.57 -27.62 -28.49
N PRO A 342 -14.53 -26.91 -29.12
CA PRO A 342 -15.93 -26.86 -28.67
C PRO A 342 -16.70 -28.16 -29.04
N ASP A 343 -16.09 -29.33 -28.86
CA ASP A 343 -16.65 -30.68 -29.08
C ASP A 343 -16.95 -31.43 -27.77
N GLY A 344 -16.85 -30.76 -26.62
CA GLY A 344 -16.99 -31.37 -25.29
C GLY A 344 -15.80 -32.24 -24.87
N SER A 345 -14.62 -32.06 -25.49
CA SER A 345 -13.36 -32.67 -25.04
C SER A 345 -12.97 -32.22 -23.63
N LEU A 346 -13.18 -30.93 -23.28
CA LEU A 346 -12.93 -30.42 -21.93
C LEU A 346 -13.80 -31.10 -20.87
N GLN A 347 -15.13 -31.21 -21.05
CA GLN A 347 -16.00 -31.92 -20.09
C GLN A 347 -15.50 -33.36 -19.84
N ARG A 348 -15.08 -34.08 -20.90
CA ARG A 348 -14.57 -35.45 -20.79
C ARG A 348 -13.25 -35.49 -20.00
N ALA A 349 -12.30 -34.63 -20.33
CA ALA A 349 -11.01 -34.55 -19.65
C ALA A 349 -11.15 -34.19 -18.16
N VAL A 350 -12.00 -33.22 -17.81
CA VAL A 350 -12.27 -32.83 -16.42
C VAL A 350 -13.00 -33.94 -15.66
N ALA A 351 -14.00 -34.60 -16.25
CA ALA A 351 -14.71 -35.71 -15.63
C ALA A 351 -13.83 -36.96 -15.40
N ASP A 352 -12.79 -37.14 -16.22
CA ASP A 352 -11.75 -38.15 -16.00
C ASP A 352 -10.78 -37.73 -14.88
N TYR A 353 -10.34 -36.46 -14.87
CA TYR A 353 -9.46 -35.90 -13.83
C TYR A 353 -10.08 -35.93 -12.42
N ILE A 354 -11.36 -35.59 -12.28
CA ILE A 354 -12.07 -35.63 -10.98
C ILE A 354 -12.24 -37.07 -10.47
N ARG A 355 -12.29 -38.06 -11.38
CA ARG A 355 -12.58 -39.46 -11.04
C ARG A 355 -11.37 -40.25 -10.54
N ASP A 356 -10.15 -39.83 -10.89
CA ASP A 356 -8.92 -40.54 -10.53
C ASP A 356 -7.90 -39.58 -9.88
N SER A 357 -7.73 -39.69 -8.57
CA SER A 357 -6.74 -38.94 -7.80
C SER A 357 -5.33 -39.53 -7.87
N SER A 358 -5.13 -40.66 -8.55
CA SER A 358 -3.81 -41.16 -8.94
C SER A 358 -3.43 -40.67 -10.34
N GLN A 359 -2.51 -39.69 -10.37
CA GLN A 359 -1.96 -39.09 -11.58
C GLN A 359 -1.46 -40.12 -12.62
N LEU A 360 -1.69 -39.78 -13.90
CA LEU A 360 -1.27 -40.49 -15.13
C LEU A 360 -2.04 -41.80 -15.41
N SER A 361 -2.69 -41.93 -16.57
CA SER A 361 -1.90 -42.18 -17.79
C SER A 361 -2.53 -41.74 -19.12
N ALA A 362 -3.81 -41.33 -19.18
CA ALA A 362 -4.43 -40.86 -20.44
C ALA A 362 -4.39 -39.33 -20.54
N VAL A 363 -5.33 -38.64 -19.87
CA VAL A 363 -5.52 -37.18 -19.93
C VAL A 363 -4.23 -36.40 -19.66
N ALA A 364 -3.45 -36.83 -18.67
CA ALA A 364 -2.19 -36.18 -18.30
C ALA A 364 -1.09 -36.26 -19.38
N HIS A 365 -1.11 -37.24 -20.28
CA HIS A 365 -0.21 -37.30 -21.44
C HIS A 365 -0.70 -36.44 -22.61
N THR A 366 -2.00 -36.16 -22.72
CA THR A 366 -2.59 -35.39 -23.84
C THR A 366 -2.67 -33.89 -23.55
N TYR A 367 -2.96 -33.50 -22.31
CA TYR A 367 -3.21 -32.10 -21.92
C TYR A 367 -2.32 -31.61 -20.75
N GLY A 368 -1.45 -32.46 -20.23
CA GLY A 368 -0.60 -32.18 -19.07
C GLY A 368 -1.25 -32.54 -17.72
N SER A 369 -0.41 -32.79 -16.71
CA SER A 369 -0.80 -33.26 -15.38
C SER A 369 -1.41 -32.19 -14.45
N VAL A 370 -1.22 -30.90 -14.77
CA VAL A 370 -1.71 -29.77 -13.97
C VAL A 370 -2.91 -29.13 -14.69
N ILE A 371 -4.10 -29.31 -14.13
CA ILE A 371 -5.37 -28.85 -14.75
C ILE A 371 -5.40 -27.34 -15.02
N GLY A 372 -4.79 -26.53 -14.16
CA GLY A 372 -4.68 -25.07 -14.37
C GLY A 372 -3.89 -24.66 -15.62
N ASN A 373 -2.99 -25.52 -16.13
CA ASN A 373 -2.20 -25.24 -17.34
C ASN A 373 -2.91 -25.67 -18.65
N TRP A 374 -4.13 -26.19 -18.59
CA TRP A 374 -4.85 -26.69 -19.78
C TRP A 374 -5.31 -25.56 -20.71
N CYS A 375 -5.08 -25.71 -22.03
CA CYS A 375 -5.49 -24.71 -23.02
C CYS A 375 -7.00 -24.76 -23.31
N THR A 376 -7.75 -23.78 -22.80
CA THR A 376 -9.20 -23.63 -23.02
C THR A 376 -9.57 -22.66 -24.17
N HIS A 377 -8.61 -22.19 -24.96
CA HIS A 377 -8.78 -21.04 -25.87
C HIS A 377 -9.89 -21.18 -26.94
N ASN A 378 -10.24 -22.40 -27.36
CA ASN A 378 -11.31 -22.65 -28.34
C ASN A 378 -12.65 -23.08 -27.70
N VAL A 379 -12.71 -23.19 -26.37
CA VAL A 379 -13.92 -23.64 -25.64
C VAL A 379 -14.97 -22.53 -25.54
N THR A 380 -16.23 -22.89 -25.81
CA THR A 380 -17.37 -21.97 -25.81
C THR A 380 -18.34 -22.17 -24.64
N SER A 381 -18.23 -23.27 -23.88
CA SER A 381 -19.04 -23.54 -22.68
C SER A 381 -18.18 -24.19 -21.60
N PHE A 382 -18.33 -23.72 -20.37
CA PHE A 382 -17.75 -24.32 -19.16
C PHE A 382 -18.83 -25.05 -18.32
N ASP A 383 -19.98 -25.36 -18.91
CA ASP A 383 -21.14 -25.87 -18.17
C ASP A 383 -20.83 -27.18 -17.43
N TYR A 384 -21.16 -27.22 -16.14
CA TYR A 384 -21.07 -28.36 -15.22
C TYR A 384 -19.68 -29.03 -15.06
N LEU A 385 -18.58 -28.38 -15.44
CA LEU A 385 -17.23 -28.99 -15.45
C LEU A 385 -16.83 -29.65 -14.12
N PHE A 386 -17.09 -28.99 -12.98
CA PHE A 386 -16.77 -29.49 -11.64
C PHE A 386 -18.05 -29.76 -10.80
N ASP A 387 -19.16 -30.10 -11.46
CA ASP A 387 -20.42 -30.43 -10.77
C ASP A 387 -20.23 -31.61 -9.81
N ARG A 388 -20.59 -31.37 -8.55
CA ARG A 388 -20.45 -32.28 -7.40
C ARG A 388 -19.00 -32.70 -7.08
N ALA A 389 -18.01 -31.94 -7.54
CA ALA A 389 -16.59 -32.18 -7.24
C ALA A 389 -16.24 -31.72 -5.80
N VAL A 390 -16.81 -32.39 -4.79
CA VAL A 390 -16.84 -31.98 -3.37
C VAL A 390 -15.50 -31.48 -2.84
N THR A 391 -14.39 -32.15 -3.17
CA THR A 391 -13.04 -31.86 -2.68
C THR A 391 -12.20 -30.98 -3.61
N PHE A 392 -12.71 -30.58 -4.78
CA PHE A 392 -11.95 -29.83 -5.77
C PHE A 392 -11.66 -28.39 -5.33
N ASN A 393 -10.40 -27.98 -5.43
CA ASN A 393 -9.93 -26.65 -5.07
C ASN A 393 -8.60 -26.30 -5.77
N GLU A 394 -8.42 -26.75 -7.03
CA GLU A 394 -7.21 -26.45 -7.82
C GLU A 394 -7.27 -25.03 -8.39
N ASP A 395 -6.10 -24.46 -8.73
CA ASP A 395 -6.04 -23.18 -9.44
C ASP A 395 -6.42 -23.33 -10.92
N LEU A 396 -7.23 -22.39 -11.41
CA LEU A 396 -7.71 -22.26 -12.78
C LEU A 396 -7.51 -20.82 -13.31
N SER A 397 -6.66 -20.03 -12.66
CA SER A 397 -6.37 -18.62 -12.98
C SER A 397 -5.91 -18.41 -14.44
N LYS A 398 -5.11 -19.34 -14.97
CA LYS A 398 -4.58 -19.31 -16.36
C LYS A 398 -5.60 -19.69 -17.43
N TRP A 399 -6.79 -20.20 -17.08
CA TRP A 399 -7.80 -20.61 -18.06
C TRP A 399 -8.40 -19.40 -18.79
N THR A 400 -8.22 -19.36 -20.11
CA THR A 400 -8.83 -18.34 -20.97
C THR A 400 -10.33 -18.53 -21.11
N THR A 401 -11.08 -17.45 -20.96
CA THR A 401 -12.56 -17.43 -20.96
C THR A 401 -13.16 -16.63 -22.13
N GLY A 402 -12.32 -16.03 -22.99
CA GLY A 402 -12.74 -15.06 -24.01
C GLY A 402 -13.69 -15.56 -25.13
N LYS A 403 -13.90 -16.87 -25.29
CA LYS A 403 -14.90 -17.44 -26.21
C LYS A 403 -16.07 -18.12 -25.50
N VAL A 404 -16.05 -18.16 -24.16
CA VAL A 404 -17.07 -18.83 -23.34
C VAL A 404 -18.32 -17.96 -23.27
N THR A 405 -19.47 -18.53 -23.63
CA THR A 405 -20.78 -17.86 -23.56
C THR A 405 -21.66 -18.39 -22.43
N SER A 406 -21.32 -19.55 -21.85
CA SER A 406 -22.08 -20.20 -20.78
C SER A 406 -21.16 -20.81 -19.71
N MET A 407 -21.52 -20.54 -18.45
CA MET A 407 -20.84 -21.01 -17.23
C MET A 407 -21.89 -21.53 -16.23
N VAL A 408 -22.84 -22.34 -16.68
CA VAL A 408 -23.89 -22.89 -15.84
C VAL A 408 -23.33 -24.00 -14.95
N GLY A 409 -23.46 -23.85 -13.64
CA GLY A 409 -23.15 -24.92 -12.68
C GLY A 409 -21.68 -25.33 -12.58
N VAL A 410 -20.72 -24.50 -13.05
CA VAL A 410 -19.28 -24.85 -13.15
C VAL A 410 -18.74 -25.50 -11.87
N PHE A 411 -19.05 -24.95 -10.70
CA PHE A 411 -18.61 -25.42 -9.38
C PHE A 411 -19.79 -25.83 -8.48
N ARG A 412 -20.93 -26.21 -9.07
CA ARG A 412 -22.12 -26.61 -8.31
C ARG A 412 -21.78 -27.80 -7.40
N GLY A 413 -21.94 -27.65 -6.09
CA GLY A 413 -21.63 -28.68 -5.10
C GLY A 413 -20.13 -28.97 -4.91
N ALA A 414 -19.24 -28.13 -5.43
CA ALA A 414 -17.79 -28.18 -5.13
C ALA A 414 -17.53 -27.56 -3.75
N VAL A 415 -17.90 -28.31 -2.70
CA VAL A 415 -17.95 -27.85 -1.29
C VAL A 415 -16.67 -27.15 -0.83
N SER A 416 -15.50 -27.67 -1.20
CA SER A 416 -14.19 -27.14 -0.84
C SER A 416 -13.68 -25.98 -1.72
N PHE A 417 -14.35 -25.63 -2.82
CA PHE A 417 -13.81 -24.68 -3.78
C PHE A 417 -13.80 -23.25 -3.24
N ASN A 418 -12.61 -22.63 -3.23
CA ASN A 418 -12.37 -21.26 -2.77
C ASN A 418 -11.09 -20.66 -3.40
N MET A 419 -10.86 -20.88 -4.69
CA MET A 419 -9.78 -20.22 -5.45
C MET A 419 -10.23 -18.92 -6.11
N ASP A 420 -9.25 -18.05 -6.36
CA ASP A 420 -9.44 -16.72 -6.94
C ASP A 420 -9.35 -16.79 -8.47
N LEU A 421 -10.41 -16.38 -9.17
CA LEU A 421 -10.59 -16.61 -10.60
C LEU A 421 -10.53 -15.28 -11.37
N LYS A 422 -9.40 -15.05 -12.06
CA LYS A 422 -9.16 -13.85 -12.89
C LYS A 422 -9.78 -13.96 -14.30
N TRP A 423 -10.99 -14.51 -14.37
CA TRP A 423 -11.71 -14.74 -15.62
C TRP A 423 -12.40 -13.48 -16.15
N ASN A 424 -12.61 -13.42 -17.46
CA ASN A 424 -13.37 -12.35 -18.12
C ASN A 424 -14.74 -12.88 -18.57
N LEU A 425 -15.81 -12.30 -18.03
CA LEU A 425 -17.19 -12.72 -18.30
C LEU A 425 -17.88 -11.87 -19.39
N SER A 426 -17.17 -10.96 -20.07
CA SER A 426 -17.74 -10.01 -21.05
C SER A 426 -18.49 -10.66 -22.23
N ASN A 427 -18.30 -11.96 -22.48
CA ASN A 427 -19.00 -12.73 -23.52
C ASN A 427 -20.00 -13.77 -22.96
N VAL A 428 -20.11 -13.89 -21.64
CA VAL A 428 -20.97 -14.87 -20.95
C VAL A 428 -22.38 -14.30 -20.79
N GLU A 429 -23.41 -15.08 -21.13
CA GLU A 429 -24.82 -14.71 -20.91
C GLU A 429 -25.46 -15.44 -19.73
N SER A 430 -24.89 -16.55 -19.26
CA SER A 430 -25.42 -17.32 -18.11
C SER A 430 -24.32 -17.83 -17.17
N ILE A 431 -24.51 -17.58 -15.88
CA ILE A 431 -23.74 -18.10 -14.73
C ILE A 431 -24.66 -18.85 -13.75
N ALA A 432 -25.83 -19.31 -14.22
CA ALA A 432 -26.83 -19.95 -13.36
C ALA A 432 -26.24 -21.15 -12.59
N SER A 433 -26.53 -21.24 -11.28
CA SER A 433 -26.00 -22.24 -10.35
C SER A 433 -24.46 -22.35 -10.26
N MET A 434 -23.66 -21.42 -10.80
CA MET A 434 -22.20 -21.58 -10.94
C MET A 434 -21.49 -21.93 -9.62
N PHE A 435 -21.90 -21.35 -8.49
CA PHE A 435 -21.39 -21.64 -7.14
C PHE A 435 -22.45 -22.26 -6.21
N GLU A 436 -23.53 -22.83 -6.77
CA GLU A 436 -24.61 -23.43 -5.97
C GLU A 436 -24.07 -24.57 -5.10
N GLY A 437 -24.04 -24.41 -3.77
CA GLY A 437 -23.50 -25.39 -2.84
C GLY A 437 -21.97 -25.42 -2.73
N ALA A 438 -21.25 -24.44 -3.30
CA ALA A 438 -19.82 -24.24 -3.08
C ALA A 438 -19.59 -23.63 -1.68
N ALA A 439 -19.77 -24.45 -0.64
CA ALA A 439 -19.91 -24.01 0.76
C ALA A 439 -18.74 -23.16 1.29
N ALA A 440 -17.52 -23.44 0.85
CA ALA A 440 -16.30 -22.71 1.25
C ALA A 440 -16.02 -21.43 0.44
N PHE A 441 -16.73 -21.18 -0.66
CA PHE A 441 -16.41 -20.09 -1.58
C PHE A 441 -16.65 -18.71 -0.94
N ASN A 442 -15.60 -17.89 -0.86
CA ASN A 442 -15.68 -16.50 -0.38
C ASN A 442 -14.55 -15.63 -0.96
N ARG A 443 -14.34 -15.67 -2.28
CA ARG A 443 -13.43 -14.75 -2.98
C ARG A 443 -14.16 -13.55 -3.54
N ASP A 444 -13.44 -12.45 -3.69
CA ASP A 444 -13.98 -11.27 -4.35
C ASP A 444 -13.95 -11.45 -5.87
N ILE A 445 -15.08 -11.09 -6.49
CA ILE A 445 -15.40 -11.21 -7.91
C ILE A 445 -16.03 -9.91 -8.44
N GLY A 446 -16.01 -8.82 -7.65
CA GLY A 446 -16.53 -7.51 -8.05
C GLY A 446 -15.81 -6.89 -9.26
N SER A 447 -14.63 -7.41 -9.64
CA SER A 447 -13.89 -7.04 -10.84
C SER A 447 -14.37 -7.72 -12.13
N TRP A 448 -15.29 -8.69 -12.04
CA TRP A 448 -15.84 -9.37 -13.22
C TRP A 448 -16.79 -8.46 -14.01
N ASP A 449 -16.67 -8.48 -15.33
CA ASP A 449 -17.65 -7.84 -16.23
C ASP A 449 -18.94 -8.66 -16.29
N ALA A 450 -19.88 -8.34 -15.41
CA ALA A 450 -21.21 -8.94 -15.37
C ALA A 450 -22.21 -8.29 -16.37
N SER A 451 -21.79 -7.28 -17.15
CA SER A 451 -22.71 -6.41 -17.92
C SER A 451 -23.56 -7.14 -18.95
N ASN A 452 -23.09 -8.28 -19.48
CA ASN A 452 -23.80 -9.08 -20.47
C ASN A 452 -24.58 -10.27 -19.90
N ILE A 453 -24.51 -10.52 -18.59
CA ILE A 453 -25.21 -11.62 -17.93
C ILE A 453 -26.74 -11.41 -17.98
N ILE A 454 -27.44 -12.44 -18.45
CA ILE A 454 -28.91 -12.51 -18.53
C ILE A 454 -29.47 -13.40 -17.43
N ASP A 455 -28.79 -14.51 -17.10
CA ASP A 455 -29.22 -15.48 -16.10
C ASP A 455 -28.16 -15.71 -15.01
N ALA A 456 -28.54 -15.41 -13.77
CA ALA A 456 -27.77 -15.64 -12.55
C ALA A 456 -28.59 -16.41 -11.49
N LYS A 457 -29.61 -17.17 -11.92
CA LYS A 457 -30.45 -18.00 -11.06
C LYS A 457 -29.60 -18.93 -10.19
N ARG A 458 -29.88 -18.97 -8.88
CA ARG A 458 -29.19 -19.82 -7.89
C ARG A 458 -27.67 -19.66 -7.83
N LEU A 459 -27.09 -18.59 -8.38
CA LEU A 459 -25.64 -18.40 -8.52
C LEU A 459 -24.83 -18.73 -7.25
N PHE A 460 -25.27 -18.26 -6.09
CA PHE A 460 -24.67 -18.51 -4.77
C PHE A 460 -25.61 -19.30 -3.83
N ALA A 461 -26.60 -20.01 -4.35
CA ALA A 461 -27.55 -20.76 -3.52
C ALA A 461 -26.79 -21.80 -2.67
N ALA A 462 -26.98 -21.78 -1.35
CA ALA A 462 -26.24 -22.59 -0.38
C ALA A 462 -24.69 -22.42 -0.38
N ALA A 463 -24.15 -21.32 -0.93
CA ALA A 463 -22.74 -20.93 -0.75
C ALA A 463 -22.55 -20.34 0.66
N THR A 464 -22.50 -21.20 1.68
CA THR A 464 -22.66 -20.82 3.10
C THR A 464 -21.63 -19.81 3.63
N SER A 465 -20.40 -19.80 3.09
CA SER A 465 -19.33 -18.88 3.51
C SER A 465 -19.30 -17.56 2.74
N PHE A 466 -20.05 -17.43 1.65
CA PHE A 466 -20.00 -16.26 0.78
C PHE A 466 -20.62 -15.03 1.47
N THR A 467 -19.82 -14.00 1.75
CA THR A 467 -20.29 -12.79 2.45
C THR A 467 -20.82 -11.72 1.50
N GLY A 468 -20.28 -11.65 0.28
CA GLY A 468 -20.73 -10.77 -0.81
C GLY A 468 -19.61 -10.11 -1.62
N GLY A 469 -18.40 -9.96 -1.07
CA GLY A 469 -17.28 -9.28 -1.76
C GLY A 469 -17.66 -7.87 -2.23
N SER A 470 -17.16 -7.48 -3.41
CA SER A 470 -17.38 -6.19 -4.06
C SER A 470 -18.42 -6.24 -5.18
N ILE A 471 -19.39 -7.18 -5.15
CA ILE A 471 -20.40 -7.35 -6.22
C ILE A 471 -21.37 -6.16 -6.37
N SER A 472 -21.35 -5.20 -5.44
CA SER A 472 -22.03 -3.90 -5.58
C SER A 472 -21.55 -3.08 -6.79
N LEU A 473 -20.39 -3.42 -7.37
CA LEU A 473 -19.81 -2.82 -8.57
C LEU A 473 -20.37 -3.38 -9.89
N TRP A 474 -21.07 -4.53 -9.87
CA TRP A 474 -21.57 -5.19 -11.08
C TRP A 474 -22.68 -4.39 -11.79
N ASP A 475 -22.59 -4.27 -13.12
CA ASP A 475 -23.71 -3.81 -13.94
C ASP A 475 -24.71 -4.96 -14.14
N VAL A 476 -25.71 -5.02 -13.26
CA VAL A 476 -26.79 -6.01 -13.32
C VAL A 476 -27.94 -5.63 -14.25
N THR A 477 -27.82 -4.55 -15.05
CA THR A 477 -28.98 -4.03 -15.81
C THR A 477 -29.50 -4.98 -16.89
N ARG A 478 -28.68 -5.87 -17.44
CA ARG A 478 -29.10 -6.92 -18.39
C ARG A 478 -29.70 -8.18 -17.74
N MET A 479 -29.59 -8.35 -16.41
CA MET A 479 -30.07 -9.56 -15.74
C MET A 479 -31.60 -9.66 -15.78
N VAL A 480 -32.09 -10.79 -16.26
CA VAL A 480 -33.52 -11.11 -16.41
C VAL A 480 -33.98 -12.13 -15.35
N ASN A 481 -33.10 -13.06 -14.98
CA ASN A 481 -33.38 -14.17 -14.07
C ASN A 481 -32.40 -14.16 -12.89
N VAL A 482 -32.89 -13.81 -11.69
CA VAL A 482 -32.12 -13.81 -10.43
C VAL A 482 -32.86 -14.60 -9.32
N ASP A 483 -33.71 -15.54 -9.74
CA ASP A 483 -34.38 -16.50 -8.85
C ASP A 483 -33.38 -17.16 -7.90
N GLU A 484 -33.73 -17.20 -6.61
CA GLU A 484 -32.98 -17.99 -5.60
C GLU A 484 -31.47 -17.66 -5.52
N MET A 485 -31.02 -16.51 -6.05
CA MET A 485 -29.61 -16.17 -6.30
C MET A 485 -28.69 -16.33 -5.07
N PHE A 486 -29.19 -15.98 -3.88
CA PHE A 486 -28.49 -16.11 -2.59
C PHE A 486 -29.23 -17.05 -1.63
N ALA A 487 -30.13 -17.91 -2.13
CA ALA A 487 -30.99 -18.74 -1.27
C ALA A 487 -30.16 -19.73 -0.44
N GLY A 488 -30.21 -19.62 0.89
CA GLY A 488 -29.40 -20.41 1.81
C GLY A 488 -27.93 -19.99 1.93
N ALA A 489 -27.52 -18.85 1.36
CA ALA A 489 -26.19 -18.28 1.57
C ALA A 489 -26.09 -17.70 3.00
N SER A 490 -25.84 -18.56 3.98
CA SER A 490 -26.03 -18.27 5.41
C SER A 490 -25.20 -17.10 5.94
N SER A 491 -24.03 -16.82 5.35
CA SER A 491 -23.15 -15.69 5.73
C SER A 491 -23.32 -14.45 4.85
N PHE A 492 -24.19 -14.49 3.84
CA PHE A 492 -24.34 -13.39 2.89
C PHE A 492 -25.03 -12.18 3.53
N ASN A 493 -24.36 -11.03 3.47
CA ASN A 493 -24.91 -9.72 3.84
C ASN A 493 -24.21 -8.59 3.06
N GLY A 494 -23.79 -8.86 1.82
CA GLY A 494 -23.16 -7.86 0.95
C GLY A 494 -24.13 -6.73 0.59
N ASP A 495 -23.61 -5.52 0.42
CA ASP A 495 -24.43 -4.39 -0.04
C ASP A 495 -24.82 -4.59 -1.51
N LEU A 496 -26.10 -4.38 -1.80
CA LEU A 496 -26.69 -4.42 -3.15
C LEU A 496 -27.50 -3.15 -3.45
N SER A 497 -27.40 -2.11 -2.62
CA SER A 497 -28.18 -0.87 -2.72
C SER A 497 -27.95 -0.10 -4.03
N SER A 498 -26.82 -0.34 -4.70
CA SER A 498 -26.44 0.20 -6.01
C SER A 498 -27.12 -0.48 -7.21
N TRP A 499 -27.66 -1.69 -7.03
CA TRP A 499 -28.11 -2.56 -8.12
C TRP A 499 -29.38 -2.05 -8.83
N LYS A 500 -29.40 -2.22 -10.15
CA LYS A 500 -30.42 -1.67 -11.06
C LYS A 500 -31.11 -2.79 -11.83
N LEU A 501 -31.94 -3.56 -11.13
CA LEU A 501 -32.65 -4.74 -11.63
C LEU A 501 -33.83 -4.40 -12.57
N ALA A 502 -33.59 -3.52 -13.55
CA ALA A 502 -34.61 -2.95 -14.44
C ALA A 502 -35.25 -3.98 -15.38
N ASN A 503 -34.51 -5.03 -15.78
CA ASN A 503 -34.99 -6.11 -16.66
C ASN A 503 -35.35 -7.41 -15.92
N ALA A 504 -35.18 -7.46 -14.59
CA ALA A 504 -35.41 -8.67 -13.80
C ALA A 504 -36.91 -9.02 -13.76
N LYS A 505 -37.28 -10.21 -14.24
CA LYS A 505 -38.69 -10.65 -14.28
C LYS A 505 -39.13 -11.31 -12.97
N SER A 506 -38.18 -11.83 -12.21
CA SER A 506 -38.43 -12.47 -10.92
C SER A 506 -37.24 -12.28 -9.98
N LEU A 507 -37.56 -11.96 -8.73
CA LEU A 507 -36.71 -11.98 -7.53
C LEU A 507 -37.16 -13.11 -6.57
N ARG A 508 -37.93 -14.08 -7.07
CA ARG A 508 -38.54 -15.14 -6.27
C ARG A 508 -37.48 -15.86 -5.44
N ARG A 509 -37.70 -15.91 -4.12
CA ARG A 509 -36.79 -16.53 -3.12
C ARG A 509 -35.34 -16.01 -3.15
N MET A 510 -35.06 -14.82 -3.69
CA MET A 510 -33.69 -14.31 -3.92
C MET A 510 -32.78 -14.38 -2.68
N PHE A 511 -33.32 -14.11 -1.48
CA PHE A 511 -32.61 -14.18 -0.19
C PHE A 511 -33.22 -15.22 0.78
N ALA A 512 -33.97 -16.19 0.26
CA ALA A 512 -34.67 -17.16 1.10
C ALA A 512 -33.68 -17.98 1.94
N SER A 513 -33.91 -18.07 3.25
CA SER A 513 -33.03 -18.74 4.23
C SER A 513 -31.60 -18.18 4.30
N ALA A 514 -31.36 -16.95 3.81
CA ALA A 514 -30.07 -16.25 3.96
C ALA A 514 -29.96 -15.65 5.37
N THR A 515 -29.50 -16.46 6.32
CA THR A 515 -29.59 -16.17 7.78
C THR A 515 -28.78 -14.98 8.28
N SER A 516 -27.82 -14.44 7.52
CA SER A 516 -27.12 -13.19 7.87
C SER A 516 -27.68 -11.96 7.16
N PHE A 517 -28.54 -12.15 6.16
CA PHE A 517 -28.98 -11.06 5.29
C PHE A 517 -29.96 -10.12 6.00
N ARG A 518 -29.60 -8.85 6.08
CA ARG A 518 -30.35 -7.78 6.75
C ARG A 518 -30.07 -6.40 6.14
N GLN A 519 -29.87 -6.31 4.83
CA GLN A 519 -29.54 -5.04 4.16
C GLN A 519 -30.74 -4.11 3.95
N ASN A 520 -30.50 -2.82 3.73
CA ASN A 520 -31.53 -1.86 3.35
C ASN A 520 -31.58 -1.73 1.82
N LEU A 521 -32.60 -2.31 1.19
CA LEU A 521 -32.79 -2.30 -0.26
C LEU A 521 -33.81 -1.24 -0.73
N CYS A 522 -34.20 -0.27 0.10
CA CYS A 522 -35.21 0.73 -0.27
C CYS A 522 -34.80 1.65 -1.44
N THR A 523 -33.54 1.65 -1.87
CA THR A 523 -33.11 2.27 -3.13
C THR A 523 -33.74 1.61 -4.35
N TRP A 524 -34.01 0.30 -4.29
CA TRP A 524 -34.59 -0.49 -5.39
C TRP A 524 -36.03 -0.06 -5.72
N THR A 525 -36.76 0.59 -4.80
CA THR A 525 -38.12 1.12 -5.06
C THR A 525 -38.18 1.97 -6.33
N LYS A 526 -37.19 2.85 -6.57
CA LYS A 526 -37.12 3.69 -7.79
C LYS A 526 -36.96 2.87 -9.09
N HIS A 527 -36.51 1.63 -9.01
CA HIS A 527 -36.27 0.74 -10.16
C HIS A 527 -37.39 -0.30 -10.34
N LEU A 528 -37.91 -0.87 -9.24
CA LEU A 528 -39.03 -1.82 -9.27
C LEU A 528 -40.35 -1.15 -9.68
N LEU A 529 -40.54 0.14 -9.37
CA LEU A 529 -41.68 0.94 -9.86
C LEU A 529 -41.73 1.08 -11.39
N LEU A 530 -40.63 0.85 -12.11
CA LEU A 530 -40.58 0.89 -13.58
C LEU A 530 -40.88 -0.48 -14.22
N ASN A 531 -41.09 -1.51 -13.40
CA ASN A 531 -41.24 -2.90 -13.80
C ASN A 531 -42.49 -3.49 -13.13
N GLU A 532 -43.66 -3.09 -13.65
CA GLU A 532 -45.00 -3.38 -13.09
C GLU A 532 -45.37 -4.88 -13.01
N THR A 533 -44.47 -5.79 -13.41
CA THR A 533 -44.71 -7.24 -13.55
C THR A 533 -43.71 -8.14 -12.82
N VAL A 534 -42.79 -7.60 -12.01
CA VAL A 534 -41.76 -8.40 -11.33
C VAL A 534 -42.34 -9.32 -10.24
N GLU A 535 -42.08 -10.63 -10.33
CA GLU A 535 -42.45 -11.59 -9.27
C GLU A 535 -41.47 -11.48 -8.09
N VAL A 536 -41.96 -11.19 -6.89
CA VAL A 536 -41.15 -11.00 -5.67
C VAL A 536 -41.51 -11.99 -4.56
N LYS A 537 -41.98 -13.18 -4.96
CA LYS A 537 -42.55 -14.17 -4.05
C LYS A 537 -41.51 -14.87 -3.16
N ASP A 538 -41.86 -15.10 -1.89
CA ASP A 538 -41.05 -15.72 -0.86
C ASP A 538 -39.65 -15.07 -0.72
N MET A 539 -39.49 -13.79 -1.08
CA MET A 539 -38.18 -13.17 -1.40
C MET A 539 -37.22 -13.11 -0.21
N PHE A 540 -37.76 -12.87 1.00
CA PHE A 540 -37.01 -12.72 2.26
C PHE A 540 -37.37 -13.79 3.31
N ILE A 541 -38.10 -14.85 2.92
CA ILE A 541 -38.54 -15.91 3.85
C ILE A 541 -37.32 -16.53 4.56
N GLU A 542 -37.40 -16.75 5.87
CA GLU A 542 -36.29 -17.32 6.70
C GLU A 542 -34.95 -16.53 6.69
N SER A 543 -34.92 -15.30 6.16
CA SER A 543 -33.77 -14.39 6.30
C SER A 543 -33.78 -13.63 7.64
N SER A 544 -32.68 -12.92 7.97
CA SER A 544 -32.61 -12.01 9.14
C SER A 544 -33.16 -10.61 8.86
N CYS A 545 -33.97 -10.42 7.82
CA CYS A 545 -34.56 -9.12 7.50
C CYS A 545 -35.54 -8.64 8.59
N PRO A 546 -35.47 -7.36 9.02
CA PRO A 546 -36.45 -6.75 9.92
C PRO A 546 -37.92 -6.85 9.46
N SER A 547 -38.15 -6.99 8.14
CA SER A 547 -39.39 -7.54 7.61
C SER A 547 -39.10 -8.61 6.56
N SER A 548 -39.61 -9.82 6.80
CA SER A 548 -39.52 -10.98 5.91
C SER A 548 -40.78 -11.20 5.05
N ALA A 549 -41.72 -10.26 5.09
CA ALA A 549 -42.88 -10.25 4.20
C ALA A 549 -42.47 -9.95 2.76
N ASP A 550 -43.17 -10.55 1.79
CA ASP A 550 -42.95 -10.24 0.37
C ASP A 550 -43.27 -8.77 0.07
N PRO A 551 -42.47 -8.09 -0.76
CA PRO A 551 -42.79 -6.73 -1.18
C PRO A 551 -44.13 -6.69 -1.93
N PHE A 552 -44.98 -5.74 -1.60
CA PHE A 552 -45.99 -5.31 -2.56
C PHE A 552 -45.33 -4.41 -3.61
N VAL A 553 -45.75 -4.54 -4.88
CA VAL A 553 -45.42 -3.62 -5.96
C VAL A 553 -46.73 -2.98 -6.41
N THR A 554 -46.81 -1.65 -6.33
CA THR A 554 -47.99 -0.88 -6.77
C THR A 554 -47.55 0.33 -7.60
N VAL A 555 -48.49 0.99 -8.28
CA VAL A 555 -48.25 2.18 -9.12
C VAL A 555 -47.78 3.42 -8.31
N ARG A 556 -47.58 3.30 -6.99
CA ARG A 556 -47.17 4.40 -6.10
C ARG A 556 -46.06 3.98 -5.14
N ASP A 557 -46.23 2.82 -4.50
CA ASP A 557 -45.41 2.37 -3.39
C ASP A 557 -44.87 0.96 -3.63
N VAL A 558 -43.62 0.72 -3.19
CA VAL A 558 -42.99 -0.61 -3.13
C VAL A 558 -42.38 -0.82 -1.75
N GLY A 559 -42.70 -1.94 -1.12
CA GLY A 559 -42.11 -2.34 0.17
C GLY A 559 -42.86 -3.51 0.82
N PRO A 560 -42.35 -4.04 1.95
CA PRO A 560 -41.03 -3.77 2.52
C PRO A 560 -39.92 -4.40 1.65
N LEU A 561 -38.72 -3.82 1.65
CA LEU A 561 -37.56 -4.33 0.91
C LEU A 561 -36.46 -4.68 1.92
N CYS A 562 -36.66 -5.79 2.64
CA CYS A 562 -35.98 -6.19 3.88
C CYS A 562 -36.21 -5.23 5.08
N HIS A 563 -36.30 -3.94 4.81
CA HIS A 563 -36.71 -2.86 5.72
C HIS A 563 -38.04 -2.23 5.29
N TYR A 564 -38.70 -1.52 6.22
CA TYR A 564 -39.87 -0.69 5.89
C TYR A 564 -39.43 0.62 5.22
N CYS A 565 -39.80 0.79 3.95
CA CYS A 565 -39.46 1.98 3.16
C CYS A 565 -40.47 3.12 3.41
N SER A 566 -40.64 3.52 4.67
CA SER A 566 -41.46 4.68 5.05
C SER A 566 -40.75 6.00 4.73
N GLU A 567 -41.51 7.08 4.53
CA GLU A 567 -40.98 8.45 4.46
C GLU A 567 -40.08 8.73 5.67
N LEU A 568 -38.81 9.06 5.43
CA LEU A 568 -37.79 9.22 6.48
C LEU A 568 -37.70 10.68 6.96
N PRO A 569 -37.94 10.96 8.25
CA PRO A 569 -37.44 12.17 8.91
C PRO A 569 -36.06 11.90 9.54
N CYS A 570 -35.06 12.71 9.19
CA CYS A 570 -33.82 12.81 9.94
C CYS A 570 -34.10 13.18 11.41
N ASN A 571 -33.36 12.58 12.33
CA ASN A 571 -33.55 12.74 13.78
C ASN A 571 -32.25 13.30 14.39
N ASP A 572 -32.32 14.36 15.17
CA ASP A 572 -31.18 15.26 15.51
C ASP A 572 -30.08 14.67 16.44
N ASN A 573 -29.95 13.34 16.54
CA ASN A 573 -29.10 12.65 17.52
C ASN A 573 -27.97 11.82 16.89
N ASN A 574 -26.98 12.48 16.30
CA ASN A 574 -25.59 12.01 16.12
C ASN A 574 -25.34 10.62 15.46
N ASP A 575 -26.30 10.04 14.72
CA ASP A 575 -26.10 8.81 13.94
C ASP A 575 -26.16 9.09 12.43
N VAL A 576 -25.24 8.50 11.65
CA VAL A 576 -24.86 8.98 10.31
C VAL A 576 -25.71 8.32 9.21
N THR A 577 -27.03 8.35 9.37
CA THR A 577 -28.00 7.65 8.51
C THR A 577 -28.98 8.59 7.79
N CYS A 578 -28.45 9.66 7.20
CA CYS A 578 -29.16 10.49 6.22
C CYS A 578 -29.01 9.93 4.79
N LEU A 579 -29.97 10.19 3.91
CA LEU A 579 -29.98 9.63 2.55
C LEU A 579 -28.78 10.11 1.71
N PRO A 580 -28.04 9.21 1.02
CA PRO A 580 -26.91 9.59 0.17
C PRO A 580 -27.36 10.22 -1.16
N PHE A 581 -26.63 11.23 -1.61
CA PHE A 581 -26.87 11.83 -2.93
C PHE A 581 -26.28 10.98 -4.06
N VAL A 582 -27.13 10.23 -4.75
CA VAL A 582 -26.73 9.41 -5.93
C VAL A 582 -26.85 10.18 -7.26
N LEU A 583 -27.71 11.20 -7.32
CA LEU A 583 -28.01 11.93 -8.57
C LEU A 583 -27.74 13.44 -8.43
N GLY A 584 -26.91 14.00 -9.29
CA GLY A 584 -26.60 15.44 -9.31
C GLY A 584 -27.83 16.36 -9.51
N ASN A 585 -28.88 15.87 -10.18
CA ASN A 585 -30.15 16.61 -10.29
C ASN A 585 -30.96 16.61 -8.98
N GLU A 586 -30.81 15.60 -8.13
CA GLU A 586 -31.42 15.53 -6.81
C GLU A 586 -30.66 16.47 -5.85
N PHE A 587 -29.33 16.38 -5.85
CA PHE A 587 -28.43 17.27 -5.11
C PHE A 587 -28.63 18.76 -5.45
N ARG A 588 -28.62 19.15 -6.73
CA ARG A 588 -28.91 20.52 -7.16
C ARG A 588 -30.28 21.01 -6.66
N ARG A 589 -31.30 20.16 -6.64
CA ARG A 589 -32.64 20.50 -6.13
C ARG A 589 -32.66 20.64 -4.61
N ALA A 590 -31.95 19.78 -3.88
CA ALA A 590 -31.81 19.88 -2.43
C ALA A 590 -31.11 21.19 -2.02
N ILE A 591 -30.00 21.56 -2.65
CA ILE A 591 -29.32 22.84 -2.37
C ILE A 591 -30.20 24.04 -2.74
N ALA A 592 -30.88 24.00 -3.90
CA ALA A 592 -31.82 25.06 -4.29
C ALA A 592 -32.99 25.21 -3.31
N ALA A 593 -33.45 24.12 -2.67
CA ALA A 593 -34.52 24.15 -1.67
C ALA A 593 -34.02 24.52 -0.26
N TYR A 594 -32.79 24.14 0.12
CA TYR A 594 -32.11 24.59 1.34
C TYR A 594 -31.99 26.13 1.40
N ARG A 595 -31.77 26.75 0.24
CA ARG A 595 -31.68 28.22 0.05
C ARG A 595 -33.01 28.97 0.01
N LEU A 596 -34.15 28.29 -0.21
CA LEU A 596 -35.41 28.95 -0.61
C LEU A 596 -36.55 28.70 0.39
N ASP A 597 -36.68 29.64 1.33
CA ASP A 597 -37.78 29.78 2.29
C ASP A 597 -37.87 28.70 3.38
N SER A 598 -38.33 29.11 4.57
CA SER A 598 -38.42 28.28 5.77
C SER A 598 -39.34 27.05 5.59
N SER A 599 -40.23 27.05 4.60
CA SER A 599 -41.12 25.93 4.27
C SER A 599 -40.45 24.79 3.48
N ARG A 600 -39.35 25.05 2.76
CA ARG A 600 -38.61 24.03 1.98
C ARG A 600 -37.30 23.64 2.64
N TYR A 601 -36.68 24.56 3.36
CA TYR A 601 -35.55 24.29 4.23
C TYR A 601 -35.83 23.11 5.18
N THR A 602 -37.00 23.09 5.85
CA THR A 602 -37.41 22.01 6.76
C THR A 602 -37.54 20.67 6.05
N ALA A 603 -38.12 20.64 4.85
CA ALA A 603 -38.21 19.41 4.05
C ALA A 603 -36.82 18.86 3.74
N VAL A 604 -35.90 19.69 3.21
CA VAL A 604 -34.53 19.27 2.89
C VAL A 604 -33.76 18.81 4.14
N ALA A 605 -33.82 19.57 5.23
CA ALA A 605 -33.20 19.21 6.51
C ALA A 605 -33.75 17.88 7.06
N SER A 606 -35.05 17.60 6.87
CA SER A 606 -35.67 16.33 7.27
C SER A 606 -35.34 15.15 6.36
N THR A 607 -34.78 15.35 5.17
CA THR A 607 -34.43 14.26 4.22
C THR A 607 -32.92 13.97 4.16
N TYR A 608 -32.09 15.01 4.29
CA TYR A 608 -30.63 14.93 4.10
C TYR A 608 -29.82 15.42 5.32
N GLY A 609 -30.48 15.90 6.37
CA GLY A 609 -29.86 16.41 7.60
C GLY A 609 -29.44 17.87 7.54
N HIS A 610 -28.91 18.36 8.66
CA HIS A 610 -28.36 19.70 8.83
C HIS A 610 -27.16 19.65 9.80
N PRO A 611 -26.07 20.45 9.60
CA PRO A 611 -25.83 21.41 8.53
C PRO A 611 -25.51 20.75 7.19
N ILE A 612 -25.48 21.54 6.12
CA ILE A 612 -25.18 21.10 4.74
C ILE A 612 -23.85 20.33 4.63
N GLY A 613 -22.82 20.67 5.43
CA GLY A 613 -21.56 19.92 5.49
C GLY A 613 -21.66 18.48 5.99
N LYS A 614 -22.76 18.09 6.65
CA LYS A 614 -23.02 16.71 7.11
C LYS A 614 -23.80 15.87 6.08
N TRP A 615 -24.12 16.42 4.92
CA TRP A 615 -24.80 15.69 3.85
C TRP A 615 -23.92 14.57 3.29
N ASN A 616 -24.51 13.39 3.10
CA ASN A 616 -23.78 12.23 2.59
C ASN A 616 -23.59 12.33 1.06
N THR A 617 -22.43 12.85 0.65
CA THR A 617 -22.02 13.01 -0.75
C THR A 617 -21.21 11.84 -1.32
N SER A 618 -20.95 10.79 -0.53
CA SER A 618 -20.05 9.67 -0.89
C SER A 618 -20.41 8.95 -2.21
N GLN A 619 -21.68 8.95 -2.59
CA GLN A 619 -22.18 8.30 -3.82
C GLN A 619 -22.37 9.28 -4.99
N LEU A 620 -21.91 10.53 -4.88
CA LEU A 620 -22.22 11.59 -5.84
C LEU A 620 -21.14 11.76 -6.91
N HIS A 621 -21.51 11.53 -8.17
CA HIS A 621 -20.61 11.75 -9.31
C HIS A 621 -20.70 13.16 -9.94
N ASP A 622 -21.78 13.92 -9.68
CA ASP A 622 -22.13 15.16 -10.40
C ASP A 622 -22.48 16.32 -9.44
N PHE A 623 -21.48 17.16 -9.15
CA PHE A 623 -21.59 18.37 -8.34
C PHE A 623 -21.81 19.64 -9.18
N ARG A 624 -22.02 19.52 -10.50
CA ARG A 624 -22.08 20.68 -11.41
C ARG A 624 -23.14 21.69 -10.98
N TYR A 625 -22.84 22.98 -11.09
CA TYR A 625 -23.74 24.10 -10.77
C TYR A 625 -24.32 24.13 -9.33
N ALA A 626 -23.80 23.34 -8.38
CA ALA A 626 -24.34 23.23 -7.02
C ALA A 626 -24.56 24.59 -6.32
N PHE A 627 -23.61 25.51 -6.47
CA PHE A 627 -23.60 26.82 -5.85
C PHE A 627 -23.51 27.97 -6.88
N PHE A 628 -23.99 27.72 -8.10
CA PHE A 628 -24.00 28.69 -9.21
C PHE A 628 -24.75 29.97 -8.85
N ASN A 629 -24.07 31.12 -8.96
CA ASN A 629 -24.55 32.46 -8.60
C ASN A 629 -25.09 32.63 -7.16
N ASP A 630 -24.71 31.77 -6.19
CA ASP A 630 -24.93 32.11 -4.78
C ASP A 630 -23.81 33.01 -4.26
N TYR A 631 -23.98 34.30 -4.53
CA TYR A 631 -23.10 35.36 -4.05
C TYR A 631 -22.83 35.31 -2.53
N SER A 632 -23.74 34.73 -1.75
CA SER A 632 -23.74 34.70 -0.28
C SER A 632 -23.20 33.41 0.35
N PHE A 633 -22.80 32.41 -0.45
CA PHE A 633 -22.47 31.08 0.10
C PHE A 633 -21.22 31.08 1.00
N THR A 634 -21.38 30.75 2.29
CA THR A 634 -20.28 30.66 3.26
C THR A 634 -20.33 29.46 4.21
N ASP A 635 -21.22 28.48 3.96
CA ASP A 635 -21.37 27.31 4.83
C ASP A 635 -20.17 26.35 4.71
N ASP A 636 -19.92 25.59 5.78
CA ASP A 636 -18.88 24.56 5.81
C ASP A 636 -19.34 23.30 5.06
N ILE A 637 -18.44 22.79 4.23
CA ILE A 637 -18.57 21.61 3.36
C ILE A 637 -17.25 20.81 3.30
N SER A 638 -16.33 21.06 4.24
CA SER A 638 -15.02 20.41 4.32
C SER A 638 -15.12 18.89 4.53
N GLU A 639 -16.15 18.43 5.26
CA GLU A 639 -16.44 17.01 5.53
C GLU A 639 -17.08 16.24 4.35
N TRP A 640 -17.35 16.89 3.21
CA TRP A 640 -17.93 16.21 2.05
C TRP A 640 -16.98 15.19 1.41
N ASP A 641 -17.34 13.92 1.47
CA ASP A 641 -16.71 12.88 0.65
C ASP A 641 -16.91 13.22 -0.84
N THR A 642 -15.79 13.38 -1.52
CA THR A 642 -15.66 13.77 -2.92
C THR A 642 -14.94 12.71 -3.74
N SER A 643 -14.53 11.58 -3.14
CA SER A 643 -13.75 10.51 -3.77
C SER A 643 -14.41 9.88 -5.00
N ASN A 644 -15.74 9.94 -5.12
CA ASN A 644 -16.50 9.49 -6.29
C ASN A 644 -16.84 10.60 -7.30
N ALA A 645 -16.43 11.84 -7.08
CA ALA A 645 -16.77 12.97 -7.95
C ALA A 645 -16.13 12.86 -9.35
N ILE A 646 -16.95 13.00 -10.40
CA ILE A 646 -16.49 13.00 -11.80
C ILE A 646 -16.57 14.42 -12.41
N SER A 647 -17.53 15.25 -11.95
CA SER A 647 -17.77 16.57 -12.55
C SER A 647 -18.17 17.64 -11.53
N MET A 648 -17.41 18.75 -11.54
CA MET A 648 -17.59 19.96 -10.71
C MET A 648 -17.73 21.24 -11.56
N VAL A 649 -18.11 21.11 -12.84
CA VAL A 649 -18.27 22.24 -13.78
C VAL A 649 -19.17 23.32 -13.20
N SER A 650 -18.68 24.56 -13.19
CA SER A 650 -19.37 25.75 -12.66
C SER A 650 -19.92 25.61 -11.22
N MET A 651 -19.34 24.73 -10.39
CA MET A 651 -19.84 24.44 -9.03
C MET A 651 -19.98 25.68 -8.15
N PHE A 652 -19.01 26.59 -8.16
CA PHE A 652 -18.96 27.86 -7.42
C PHE A 652 -18.93 29.08 -8.35
N ASN A 653 -19.35 28.93 -9.61
CA ASN A 653 -19.34 30.00 -10.60
C ASN A 653 -20.31 31.12 -10.19
N GLY A 654 -19.78 32.32 -9.92
CA GLY A 654 -20.52 33.46 -9.36
C GLY A 654 -20.70 33.45 -7.84
N ALA A 655 -20.14 32.48 -7.11
CA ALA A 655 -20.22 32.42 -5.64
C ALA A 655 -19.20 33.38 -5.00
N THR A 656 -19.45 34.69 -5.11
CA THR A 656 -18.45 35.73 -4.85
C THR A 656 -17.85 35.72 -3.44
N TRP A 657 -18.62 35.39 -2.39
CA TRP A 657 -18.14 35.31 -1.00
C TRP A 657 -17.62 33.93 -0.55
N PHE A 658 -17.60 32.92 -1.43
CA PHE A 658 -17.16 31.58 -1.03
C PHE A 658 -15.69 31.55 -0.60
N ARG A 659 -15.45 30.94 0.57
CA ARG A 659 -14.17 30.91 1.29
C ARG A 659 -13.97 29.65 2.15
N GLY A 660 -14.76 28.60 1.89
CA GLY A 660 -14.70 27.36 2.67
C GLY A 660 -13.41 26.58 2.40
N ASP A 661 -12.96 25.81 3.39
CA ASP A 661 -11.83 24.90 3.20
C ASP A 661 -12.29 23.65 2.43
N ILE A 662 -11.56 23.35 1.36
CA ILE A 662 -11.75 22.19 0.48
C ILE A 662 -10.39 21.53 0.14
N SER A 663 -9.33 21.88 0.88
CA SER A 663 -7.97 21.37 0.67
C SER A 663 -7.87 19.84 0.84
N GLY A 664 -8.69 19.28 1.74
CA GLY A 664 -8.78 17.84 2.01
C GLY A 664 -9.71 17.04 1.07
N TRP A 665 -10.33 17.65 0.07
CA TRP A 665 -11.19 16.94 -0.89
C TRP A 665 -10.38 16.03 -1.83
N ASP A 666 -10.84 14.79 -2.02
CA ASP A 666 -10.27 13.87 -3.01
C ASP A 666 -10.87 14.14 -4.40
N VAL A 667 -10.12 14.91 -5.20
CA VAL A 667 -10.48 15.20 -6.60
C VAL A 667 -9.82 14.24 -7.62
N SER A 668 -9.21 13.13 -7.18
CA SER A 668 -8.42 12.22 -8.04
C SER A 668 -9.19 11.59 -9.21
N ARG A 669 -10.52 11.48 -9.10
CA ARG A 669 -11.42 10.96 -10.14
C ARG A 669 -12.16 12.04 -10.94
N VAL A 670 -11.96 13.32 -10.62
CA VAL A 670 -12.64 14.43 -11.29
C VAL A 670 -12.07 14.63 -12.68
N ILE A 671 -12.95 14.67 -13.70
CA ILE A 671 -12.58 14.84 -15.11
C ILE A 671 -12.88 16.27 -15.60
N TYR A 672 -13.91 16.92 -15.04
CA TYR A 672 -14.42 18.20 -15.51
C TYR A 672 -14.54 19.26 -14.39
N THR A 673 -13.71 20.30 -14.43
CA THR A 673 -13.69 21.47 -13.53
C THR A 673 -13.83 22.81 -14.28
N SER A 674 -14.25 22.80 -15.54
CA SER A 674 -14.49 24.01 -16.34
C SER A 674 -15.34 25.05 -15.59
N ASP A 675 -14.92 26.31 -15.60
CA ASP A 675 -15.56 27.44 -14.91
C ASP A 675 -15.79 27.25 -13.39
N MET A 676 -15.20 26.24 -12.71
CA MET A 676 -15.59 25.82 -11.35
C MET A 676 -15.62 26.95 -10.29
N PHE A 677 -14.60 27.81 -10.26
CA PHE A 677 -14.47 28.96 -9.35
C PHE A 677 -14.55 30.31 -10.09
N LYS A 678 -15.18 30.32 -11.27
CA LYS A 678 -15.29 31.53 -12.08
C LYS A 678 -16.05 32.63 -11.34
N ASN A 679 -15.51 33.84 -11.31
CA ASN A 679 -16.02 34.98 -10.54
C ASN A 679 -16.23 34.69 -9.03
N ALA A 680 -15.59 33.66 -8.46
CA ALA A 680 -15.58 33.42 -7.02
C ALA A 680 -14.56 34.38 -6.36
N GLU A 681 -14.90 35.67 -6.31
CA GLU A 681 -13.98 36.77 -5.98
C GLU A 681 -13.17 36.57 -4.69
N TRP A 682 -13.77 36.00 -3.64
CA TRP A 682 -13.13 35.77 -2.34
C TRP A 682 -12.51 34.38 -2.15
N PHE A 683 -12.62 33.48 -3.13
CA PHE A 683 -11.98 32.17 -3.04
C PHE A 683 -10.46 32.31 -3.19
N ASN A 684 -9.73 31.86 -2.17
CA ASN A 684 -8.26 31.87 -2.15
C ASN A 684 -7.67 30.77 -1.26
N GLN A 685 -8.32 29.60 -1.19
CA GLN A 685 -7.85 28.47 -0.39
C GLN A 685 -6.70 27.74 -1.10
N ASP A 686 -5.69 27.29 -0.35
CA ASP A 686 -4.63 26.45 -0.90
C ASP A 686 -5.17 25.06 -1.26
N ILE A 687 -4.89 24.67 -2.50
CA ILE A 687 -5.30 23.42 -3.16
C ILE A 687 -4.13 22.83 -3.96
N SER A 688 -2.89 23.26 -3.68
CA SER A 688 -1.63 22.74 -4.23
C SER A 688 -1.52 21.21 -4.10
N MET A 689 -2.05 20.65 -3.01
CA MET A 689 -2.01 19.23 -2.67
C MET A 689 -3.05 18.34 -3.38
N TRP A 690 -3.98 18.90 -4.15
CA TRP A 690 -4.96 18.10 -4.91
C TRP A 690 -4.30 17.17 -5.94
N ASN A 691 -4.92 16.01 -6.20
CA ASN A 691 -4.50 15.05 -7.22
C ASN A 691 -5.28 15.31 -8.53
N LEU A 692 -4.61 15.86 -9.54
CA LEU A 692 -5.26 16.30 -10.79
C LEU A 692 -5.07 15.31 -11.97
N SER A 693 -4.68 14.07 -11.67
CA SER A 693 -4.37 13.04 -12.67
C SER A 693 -5.48 12.87 -13.72
N SER A 694 -6.75 12.83 -13.29
CA SER A 694 -7.93 12.62 -14.14
C SER A 694 -8.49 13.87 -14.85
N ILE A 695 -8.09 15.10 -14.48
CA ILE A 695 -8.75 16.33 -14.99
C ILE A 695 -8.43 16.56 -16.47
N HIS A 696 -9.45 16.51 -17.32
CA HIS A 696 -9.34 16.75 -18.76
C HIS A 696 -9.85 18.14 -19.20
N TYR A 697 -10.78 18.74 -18.45
CA TYR A 697 -11.40 20.02 -18.78
C TYR A 697 -11.37 20.97 -17.58
N ALA A 698 -10.54 22.00 -17.63
CA ALA A 698 -10.39 23.04 -16.61
C ALA A 698 -10.34 24.46 -17.24
N ASP A 699 -10.93 24.63 -18.42
CA ASP A 699 -11.05 25.93 -19.07
C ASP A 699 -11.81 26.92 -18.16
N ARG A 700 -11.26 28.12 -18.02
CA ARG A 700 -11.79 29.22 -17.19
C ARG A 700 -11.98 28.87 -15.70
N MET A 701 -11.31 27.83 -15.16
CA MET A 701 -11.53 27.32 -13.80
C MET A 701 -11.46 28.40 -12.70
N PHE A 702 -10.53 29.36 -12.80
CA PHE A 702 -10.38 30.50 -11.87
C PHE A 702 -10.64 31.85 -12.56
N TYR A 703 -11.35 31.86 -13.68
CA TYR A 703 -11.59 33.08 -14.48
C TYR A 703 -12.28 34.15 -13.63
N GLY A 704 -11.67 35.33 -13.48
CA GLY A 704 -12.25 36.40 -12.65
C GLY A 704 -12.27 36.13 -11.13
N ALA A 705 -11.59 35.09 -10.63
CA ALA A 705 -11.41 34.89 -9.18
C ALA A 705 -10.37 35.90 -8.65
N THR A 706 -10.81 37.14 -8.40
CA THR A 706 -9.94 38.32 -8.25
C THR A 706 -8.95 38.28 -7.08
N ARG A 707 -9.23 37.51 -6.02
CA ARG A 707 -8.30 37.29 -4.90
C ARG A 707 -7.49 36.00 -5.01
N PHE A 708 -7.83 35.10 -5.93
CA PHE A 708 -7.14 33.81 -6.04
C PHE A 708 -5.70 34.01 -6.52
N ASN A 709 -4.73 33.78 -5.63
CA ASN A 709 -3.31 34.03 -5.86
C ASN A 709 -2.39 32.96 -5.27
N GLN A 710 -2.85 31.69 -5.21
CA GLN A 710 -2.10 30.59 -4.62
C GLN A 710 -0.89 30.14 -5.44
N ASN A 711 0.07 29.47 -4.80
CA ASN A 711 1.18 28.81 -5.50
C ASN A 711 0.81 27.37 -5.79
N LEU A 712 0.49 27.09 -7.06
CA LEU A 712 0.02 25.76 -7.50
C LEU A 712 1.11 24.98 -8.26
N CYS A 713 2.39 25.30 -8.06
CA CYS A 713 3.48 24.71 -8.86
C CYS A 713 3.63 23.19 -8.71
N ASP A 714 3.14 22.58 -7.62
CA ASP A 714 3.13 21.13 -7.44
C ASP A 714 2.14 20.41 -8.39
N TRP A 715 1.19 21.14 -8.98
CA TRP A 715 0.35 20.61 -10.06
C TRP A 715 1.17 20.24 -11.30
N ARG A 716 2.38 20.80 -11.46
CA ARG A 716 3.26 20.55 -12.61
C ARG A 716 3.70 19.09 -12.76
N SER A 717 3.87 18.35 -11.65
CA SER A 717 4.18 16.92 -11.68
C SER A 717 2.93 16.04 -11.67
N ARG A 718 1.81 16.54 -11.13
CA ARG A 718 0.54 15.82 -10.97
C ARG A 718 -0.38 15.90 -12.19
N PHE A 719 -0.09 16.79 -13.15
CA PHE A 719 -0.91 17.05 -14.34
C PHE A 719 -0.19 16.64 -15.64
N LEU A 720 -0.42 15.40 -16.09
CA LEU A 720 0.17 14.86 -17.32
C LEU A 720 -0.52 15.42 -18.58
N PHE A 721 -0.12 16.64 -18.96
CA PHE A 721 -0.68 17.43 -20.07
C PHE A 721 -0.44 16.86 -21.49
N ASN A 722 -1.09 15.76 -21.84
CA ASN A 722 -1.22 15.36 -23.25
C ASN A 722 -2.19 16.30 -24.01
N LYS A 723 -2.07 16.36 -25.35
CA LYS A 723 -2.73 17.32 -26.26
C LYS A 723 -4.27 17.28 -26.33
N THR A 724 -4.93 16.52 -25.47
CA THR A 724 -6.38 16.30 -25.44
C THR A 724 -7.09 17.05 -24.31
N ARG A 725 -6.37 17.80 -23.47
CA ARG A 725 -6.92 18.52 -22.31
C ARG A 725 -7.21 19.98 -22.64
N ARG A 726 -8.33 20.50 -22.13
CA ARG A 726 -8.79 21.89 -22.36
C ARG A 726 -8.59 22.74 -21.11
N VAL A 727 -7.75 23.77 -21.21
CA VAL A 727 -7.40 24.68 -20.08
C VAL A 727 -7.38 26.16 -20.49
N ASP A 728 -8.12 26.51 -21.54
CA ASP A 728 -8.22 27.86 -22.09
C ASP A 728 -8.67 28.86 -21.01
N ASP A 729 -8.02 30.02 -20.92
CA ASP A 729 -8.38 31.12 -20.01
C ASP A 729 -8.42 30.75 -18.50
N MET A 730 -7.76 29.66 -18.08
CA MET A 730 -7.85 29.08 -16.73
C MET A 730 -7.64 30.10 -15.59
N PHE A 731 -6.69 31.03 -15.75
CA PHE A 731 -6.34 32.06 -14.76
C PHE A 731 -6.66 33.50 -15.25
N SER A 732 -7.34 33.66 -16.39
CA SER A 732 -7.63 34.98 -16.96
C SER A 732 -8.49 35.82 -16.00
N TYR A 733 -8.12 37.09 -15.80
CA TYR A 733 -8.76 38.02 -14.85
C TYR A 733 -8.73 37.61 -13.36
N SER A 734 -8.05 36.53 -12.97
CA SER A 734 -7.87 36.13 -11.56
C SER A 734 -6.90 37.04 -10.79
N GLY A 735 -6.69 36.78 -9.49
CA GLY A 735 -5.64 37.39 -8.66
C GLY A 735 -4.21 36.89 -8.94
N CYS A 736 -4.03 35.90 -9.82
CA CYS A 736 -2.74 35.23 -10.05
C CYS A 736 -1.65 36.18 -10.58
N PRO A 737 -0.41 36.10 -10.07
CA PRO A 737 0.74 36.83 -10.63
C PRO A 737 1.00 36.52 -12.10
N ASN A 738 0.82 35.27 -12.54
CA ASN A 738 0.85 34.89 -13.95
C ASN A 738 -0.50 34.27 -14.37
N LYS A 739 -1.10 34.82 -15.41
CA LYS A 739 -2.48 34.53 -15.85
C LYS A 739 -2.55 33.72 -17.15
N SER A 740 -1.40 33.28 -17.66
CA SER A 740 -1.32 32.48 -18.89
C SER A 740 -1.96 31.11 -18.68
N SER A 741 -2.61 30.56 -19.71
CA SER A 741 -3.08 29.17 -19.66
C SER A 741 -1.88 28.20 -19.64
N PRO A 742 -1.94 27.05 -18.93
CA PRO A 742 -0.88 26.04 -18.97
C PRO A 742 -0.68 25.45 -20.38
N LEU A 743 0.57 25.37 -20.87
CA LEU A 743 0.88 25.00 -22.26
C LEU A 743 1.63 23.67 -22.36
N GLY A 744 0.93 22.56 -22.13
CA GLY A 744 1.44 21.21 -22.40
C GLY A 744 2.36 20.64 -21.32
N ILE A 745 2.94 19.47 -21.61
CA ILE A 745 3.71 18.65 -20.65
C ILE A 745 4.81 19.45 -19.96
N GLY A 746 4.62 19.74 -18.67
CA GLY A 746 5.65 20.34 -17.80
C GLY A 746 5.98 21.81 -18.08
N SER A 747 5.24 22.51 -18.95
CA SER A 747 5.49 23.91 -19.33
C SER A 747 4.23 24.79 -19.20
N GLY A 748 4.01 25.34 -18.02
CA GLY A 748 2.97 26.33 -17.78
C GLY A 748 3.19 27.02 -16.43
N PRO A 749 2.74 28.29 -16.27
CA PRO A 749 2.57 28.88 -14.95
C PRO A 749 1.31 28.30 -14.30
N TYR A 750 1.40 28.00 -13.01
CA TYR A 750 0.29 27.46 -12.21
C TYR A 750 -0.08 28.52 -11.18
N CYS A 751 -0.77 29.57 -11.65
CA CYS A 751 -1.00 30.86 -10.99
C CYS A 751 0.28 31.69 -10.71
N HIS A 752 1.40 31.02 -10.42
CA HIS A 752 2.75 31.57 -10.28
C HIS A 752 3.68 31.09 -11.40
N GLU A 753 4.82 31.77 -11.57
CA GLU A 753 5.93 31.24 -12.36
C GLU A 753 6.67 30.15 -11.56
N CYS A 754 6.68 28.93 -12.09
CA CYS A 754 7.31 27.80 -11.44
C CYS A 754 8.78 27.70 -11.85
N PRO A 755 9.72 27.51 -10.90
CA PRO A 755 11.14 27.49 -11.22
C PRO A 755 11.48 26.37 -12.21
N HIS A 756 12.05 26.76 -13.35
CA HIS A 756 12.62 25.83 -14.32
C HIS A 756 14.06 25.49 -13.95
N SER A 757 14.39 24.19 -13.94
CA SER A 757 15.77 23.74 -14.11
C SER A 757 16.35 24.35 -15.39
N PRO A 758 17.60 24.84 -15.40
CA PRO A 758 18.08 25.73 -16.46
C PRO A 758 18.29 25.00 -17.80
N SER A 759 17.31 25.13 -18.70
CA SER A 759 17.51 24.94 -20.14
C SER A 759 17.91 26.27 -20.78
N THR A 760 18.85 26.22 -21.71
CA THR A 760 19.43 27.42 -22.34
C THR A 760 18.47 28.09 -23.31
N SER A 761 18.29 29.40 -23.17
CA SER A 761 17.78 30.26 -24.23
C SER A 761 18.91 31.13 -24.78
N ASN A 762 18.85 31.44 -26.08
CA ASN A 762 19.46 32.63 -26.68
C ASN A 762 18.79 32.90 -28.06
N PRO A 763 18.74 34.16 -28.54
CA PRO A 763 17.59 34.66 -29.30
C PRO A 763 18.00 35.35 -30.63
N ILE A 764 17.31 36.45 -31.00
CA ILE A 764 17.56 37.39 -32.13
C ILE A 764 16.91 36.93 -33.46
N SER A 765 16.10 37.73 -34.18
CA SER A 765 15.40 39.01 -33.87
C SER A 765 14.19 39.18 -34.82
N SER A 766 13.21 40.04 -34.55
CA SER A 766 13.14 41.46 -34.97
C SER A 766 11.68 41.96 -34.76
N SER A 767 11.32 43.24 -34.65
CA SER A 767 12.02 44.52 -34.44
C SER A 767 11.00 45.60 -33.97
N ILE A 768 11.44 46.87 -33.82
CA ILE A 768 10.67 48.12 -33.55
C ILE A 768 10.75 48.64 -32.09
N SER A 769 10.87 49.97 -31.97
CA SER A 769 11.02 50.84 -30.78
C SER A 769 10.58 52.27 -31.20
N PRO A 770 10.55 53.32 -30.34
CA PRO A 770 10.72 53.43 -28.88
C PRO A 770 9.36 53.77 -28.19
N THR A 771 9.16 54.13 -26.91
CA THR A 771 9.87 54.92 -25.87
C THR A 771 9.43 54.46 -24.46
N SER A 772 10.09 54.72 -23.31
CA SER A 772 11.37 55.38 -22.97
C SER A 772 11.79 54.98 -21.52
N SER A 773 12.93 55.49 -21.05
CA SER A 773 13.60 55.20 -19.75
C SER A 773 13.49 56.43 -18.79
N PRO A 774 14.21 56.59 -17.62
CA PRO A 774 15.54 56.05 -17.25
C PRO A 774 15.78 55.58 -15.78
N ILE A 775 17.04 55.15 -15.51
CA ILE A 775 17.69 54.86 -14.19
C ILE A 775 17.29 53.52 -13.52
N ASP A 776 18.16 52.63 -12.99
CA ASP A 776 19.61 52.29 -13.18
C ASP A 776 19.92 51.00 -12.34
N ASN A 777 21.08 50.32 -12.22
CA ASN A 777 22.47 50.43 -12.71
C ASN A 777 23.09 49.00 -12.98
N PHE A 778 24.25 48.64 -12.42
CA PHE A 778 25.16 47.50 -12.75
C PHE A 778 26.02 47.09 -11.50
N PRO A 779 27.09 46.21 -11.53
CA PRO A 779 27.77 45.43 -12.61
C PRO A 779 27.89 43.87 -12.37
N THR A 780 27.86 42.97 -13.38
CA THR A 780 28.92 42.37 -14.27
C THR A 780 30.10 41.62 -13.58
N SER A 781 30.72 40.53 -14.08
CA SER A 781 30.96 39.93 -15.44
C SER A 781 31.44 38.42 -15.31
N ALA A 782 31.91 37.61 -16.29
CA ALA A 782 31.56 37.25 -17.69
C ALA A 782 32.43 36.03 -18.20
N SER A 783 32.21 35.53 -19.44
CA SER A 783 33.12 34.66 -20.29
C SER A 783 33.27 33.13 -19.96
N THR A 784 33.47 32.16 -20.89
CA THR A 784 33.72 32.14 -22.37
C THR A 784 33.55 30.74 -23.07
N TYR A 785 33.16 30.70 -24.38
CA TYR A 785 33.34 29.65 -25.47
C TYR A 785 32.88 28.16 -25.25
N LEU A 786 32.77 27.26 -26.26
CA LEU A 786 31.92 27.14 -27.49
C LEU A 786 31.94 25.64 -28.03
N PRO A 787 31.36 25.18 -29.19
CA PRO A 787 30.56 23.92 -29.22
C PRO A 787 30.87 22.89 -30.35
N THR A 788 30.05 21.83 -30.48
CA THR A 788 29.56 21.26 -31.77
C THR A 788 28.21 20.53 -31.58
N THR A 789 27.49 20.22 -32.68
CA THR A 789 26.10 19.69 -32.70
C THR A 789 25.89 18.55 -33.70
N SER A 790 24.75 17.85 -33.64
CA SER A 790 24.35 16.76 -34.55
C SER A 790 23.09 17.07 -35.38
N LYS A 791 22.92 16.41 -36.54
CA LYS A 791 21.61 16.12 -37.19
C LYS A 791 21.76 15.13 -38.36
N SER A 792 20.64 14.71 -38.96
CA SER A 792 20.51 13.59 -39.91
C SER A 792 19.56 13.93 -41.08
N LEU A 793 19.78 13.36 -42.27
CA LEU A 793 18.78 12.77 -43.19
C LEU A 793 19.42 12.16 -44.48
N LEU A 794 18.63 11.37 -45.23
CA LEU A 794 18.96 10.58 -46.45
C LEU A 794 18.75 11.43 -47.76
N PRO A 795 18.85 10.95 -49.05
CA PRO A 795 18.94 9.57 -49.59
C PRO A 795 19.74 9.31 -50.92
N VAL A 796 19.58 8.07 -51.47
CA VAL A 796 19.74 7.58 -52.89
C VAL A 796 21.14 7.22 -53.49
N VAL A 797 21.11 6.18 -54.35
CA VAL A 797 22.04 5.74 -55.44
C VAL A 797 23.17 4.74 -55.08
N SER A 798 23.04 3.52 -55.62
CA SER A 798 24.12 2.52 -55.85
C SER A 798 24.58 2.59 -57.33
N PRO A 799 25.80 2.16 -57.72
CA PRO A 799 25.99 0.72 -58.04
C PRO A 799 27.44 0.13 -57.98
N THR A 800 27.52 -1.19 -58.21
CA THR A 800 28.62 -1.99 -58.84
C THR A 800 29.93 -2.40 -58.10
N LYS A 801 30.19 -3.73 -58.19
CA LYS A 801 31.46 -4.44 -58.50
C LYS A 801 32.51 -4.79 -57.40
N MET A 802 32.47 -6.06 -57.00
CA MET A 802 33.61 -7.01 -56.86
C MET A 802 34.35 -7.25 -58.20
N PRO A 803 35.47 -8.02 -58.28
CA PRO A 803 36.43 -8.58 -57.29
C PRO A 803 37.90 -8.20 -57.70
N PRO A 804 39.01 -8.99 -57.59
CA PRO A 804 39.38 -10.17 -56.76
C PRO A 804 40.80 -10.08 -56.07
N ARG A 805 41.16 -11.11 -55.26
CA ARG A 805 42.52 -11.74 -55.00
C ARG A 805 43.77 -10.82 -54.75
N THR A 806 44.78 -11.16 -53.94
CA THR A 806 45.17 -12.34 -53.13
C THR A 806 46.29 -11.94 -52.17
N ALA A 807 46.30 -12.46 -50.93
CA ALA A 807 47.52 -12.78 -50.17
C ALA A 807 47.14 -13.54 -48.89
N SER A 808 47.96 -14.51 -48.48
CA SER A 808 47.87 -15.15 -47.15
C SER A 808 49.27 -15.39 -46.61
N MET A 809 49.50 -15.12 -45.33
CA MET A 809 50.52 -15.84 -44.56
C MET A 809 50.18 -15.79 -43.07
N GLN A 810 50.25 -16.95 -42.43
CA GLN A 810 50.21 -17.09 -40.97
C GLN A 810 51.59 -16.73 -40.38
N PRO A 811 51.69 -16.65 -39.06
CA PRO A 811 52.65 -17.51 -38.36
C PRO A 811 51.93 -18.57 -37.53
N SER A 812 52.59 -19.70 -37.30
CA SER A 812 52.10 -20.78 -36.44
C SER A 812 53.27 -21.53 -35.81
N MET A 813 53.03 -22.04 -34.61
CA MET A 813 53.82 -23.05 -33.90
C MET A 813 55.26 -22.70 -33.51
N MET A 814 55.52 -22.77 -32.20
CA MET A 814 56.70 -23.47 -31.70
C MET A 814 56.39 -24.11 -30.34
N TYR A 815 55.92 -25.37 -30.33
CA TYR A 815 55.95 -26.25 -29.16
C TYR A 815 55.79 -27.74 -29.56
N ILE A 816 56.94 -28.41 -29.70
CA ILE A 816 57.21 -29.86 -29.78
C ILE A 816 58.66 -29.98 -29.27
N SER A 817 59.13 -30.91 -28.44
CA SER A 817 58.61 -32.15 -27.82
C SER A 817 58.81 -32.07 -26.27
N SER A 818 58.67 -33.09 -25.40
CA SER A 818 58.77 -34.56 -25.53
C SER A 818 58.02 -35.35 -24.44
N GLU A 819 57.99 -36.68 -24.61
CA GLU A 819 57.30 -37.65 -23.76
C GLU A 819 58.15 -38.17 -22.56
N SER A 820 57.47 -38.91 -21.67
CA SER A 820 57.97 -40.10 -20.92
C SER A 820 58.68 -39.97 -19.55
N SER A 821 58.58 -41.08 -18.80
CA SER A 821 59.28 -41.51 -17.57
C SER A 821 59.01 -40.82 -16.20
N ASP A 822 58.23 -41.55 -15.36
CA ASP A 822 58.61 -42.11 -14.04
C ASP A 822 59.10 -41.23 -12.85
N ILE A 823 58.33 -41.30 -11.74
CA ILE A 823 58.70 -41.93 -10.43
C ILE A 823 60.22 -42.00 -10.10
N PRO A 824 60.72 -41.57 -8.90
CA PRO A 824 60.09 -41.68 -7.57
C PRO A 824 60.27 -40.46 -6.62
N SER A 825 59.87 -40.67 -5.35
CA SER A 825 60.09 -39.81 -4.19
C SER A 825 61.55 -39.72 -3.71
N THR A 826 61.90 -38.65 -2.97
CA THR A 826 62.41 -38.77 -1.57
C THR A 826 62.55 -37.43 -0.80
N LEU A 827 62.72 -37.58 0.52
CA LEU A 827 62.96 -36.63 1.61
C LEU A 827 64.35 -35.91 1.50
N PRO A 828 64.77 -34.92 2.37
CA PRO A 828 64.93 -35.16 3.84
C PRO A 828 64.95 -33.99 4.88
N THR A 829 64.63 -34.33 6.15
CA THR A 829 65.23 -33.86 7.45
C THR A 829 65.07 -32.38 7.90
N LEU A 830 65.05 -31.97 9.19
CA LEU A 830 64.94 -32.53 10.58
C LEU A 830 64.60 -31.31 11.52
N LEU A 831 64.34 -31.33 12.84
CA LEU A 831 64.31 -32.30 13.97
C LEU A 831 62.85 -32.43 14.51
N SER A 832 62.40 -33.31 15.42
CA SER A 832 62.80 -33.81 16.77
C SER A 832 62.61 -32.77 17.91
N ILE A 833 62.06 -33.09 19.09
CA ILE A 833 62.08 -34.34 19.92
C ILE A 833 60.65 -34.88 20.28
N THR A 834 60.58 -36.05 20.95
CA THR A 834 59.50 -37.07 21.07
C THR A 834 59.05 -37.33 22.55
N PRO A 835 58.29 -38.41 22.98
CA PRO A 835 57.32 -39.36 22.35
C PRO A 835 56.02 -39.71 23.19
N VAL A 836 55.18 -40.65 22.66
CA VAL A 836 54.13 -41.54 23.29
C VAL A 836 52.90 -40.92 24.01
N PHE A 837 51.72 -41.57 24.13
CA PHE A 837 51.26 -42.97 23.89
C PHE A 837 49.90 -43.04 23.13
N ARG A 838 49.43 -44.24 22.75
CA ARG A 838 48.08 -44.51 22.16
C ARG A 838 46.97 -44.66 23.22
N LEU A 839 45.72 -44.34 22.87
CA LEU A 839 44.58 -45.28 22.97
C LEU A 839 43.33 -44.77 22.22
N SER A 840 42.27 -45.59 22.17
CA SER A 840 40.99 -45.37 21.50
C SER A 840 39.89 -44.90 22.47
N ASP A 841 38.69 -44.72 21.90
CA ASP A 841 37.37 -44.64 22.56
C ASP A 841 36.85 -43.25 23.03
N VAL A 842 35.51 -43.19 23.07
CA VAL A 842 34.59 -42.04 23.26
C VAL A 842 34.36 -41.76 24.78
N PRO A 843 33.69 -40.68 25.27
CA PRO A 843 32.49 -40.02 24.71
C PRO A 843 32.29 -38.49 24.96
N SER A 844 31.14 -37.98 24.51
CA SER A 844 30.52 -36.71 24.91
C SER A 844 29.80 -36.77 26.27
N ILE A 845 29.91 -35.71 27.09
CA ILE A 845 29.48 -35.61 28.50
C ILE A 845 29.09 -34.12 28.73
N PHE A 846 28.01 -33.65 29.40
CA PHE A 846 26.79 -34.18 30.07
C PHE A 846 25.80 -32.96 30.21
N PRO A 847 24.73 -32.86 31.08
CA PRO A 847 24.18 -33.79 32.07
C PRO A 847 22.65 -34.03 32.08
N THR A 848 22.25 -35.10 32.77
CA THR A 848 20.90 -35.37 33.28
C THR A 848 20.97 -35.56 34.81
N VAL A 849 19.86 -35.37 35.53
CA VAL A 849 19.72 -35.79 36.95
C VAL A 849 18.69 -36.92 37.04
N THR A 850 19.02 -37.99 37.78
CA THR A 850 18.22 -39.21 37.95
C THR A 850 17.30 -39.12 39.18
N ILE A 851 16.45 -40.13 39.47
CA ILE A 851 16.78 -41.19 40.44
C ILE A 851 15.81 -42.40 40.33
N THR A 852 16.40 -43.60 40.31
CA THR A 852 15.88 -44.97 40.59
C THR A 852 14.52 -45.49 40.10
N SER A 853 14.55 -46.74 39.63
CA SER A 853 13.43 -47.66 39.37
C SER A 853 13.23 -48.67 40.50
N ASP A 854 12.04 -49.28 40.60
CA ASP A 854 11.91 -50.69 41.02
C ASP A 854 10.61 -51.34 40.49
N SER A 855 10.49 -52.67 40.58
CA SER A 855 9.34 -53.50 40.13
C SER A 855 9.09 -54.61 41.18
N PRO A 856 7.90 -55.29 41.30
CA PRO A 856 7.48 -56.29 40.29
C PRO A 856 5.96 -56.70 40.21
N THR A 857 5.61 -57.41 39.11
CA THR A 857 4.61 -58.51 38.98
C THR A 857 3.22 -58.47 39.67
N LYS A 858 2.14 -58.69 38.87
CA LYS A 858 1.42 -59.99 38.83
C LYS A 858 0.30 -60.11 37.76
N GLU A 859 0.14 -61.33 37.27
CA GLU A 859 -0.96 -61.92 36.47
C GLU A 859 -1.95 -62.68 37.42
N PRO A 860 -3.01 -63.42 36.99
CA PRO A 860 -3.67 -63.53 35.66
C PRO A 860 -5.24 -63.64 35.68
N ALA A 861 -5.83 -63.95 34.50
CA ALA A 861 -6.82 -65.02 34.25
C ALA A 861 -8.35 -64.77 34.07
N LYS A 862 -8.83 -65.16 32.86
CA LYS A 862 -10.02 -66.03 32.56
C LYS A 862 -11.46 -65.49 32.83
N THR A 863 -12.54 -65.92 32.15
CA THR A 863 -12.75 -66.97 31.12
C THR A 863 -14.01 -66.70 30.26
N ASP A 864 -13.86 -66.77 28.94
CA ASP A 864 -14.64 -67.50 27.90
C ASP A 864 -16.20 -67.55 27.78
N HIS A 865 -16.59 -67.75 26.50
CA HIS A 865 -17.77 -68.43 25.91
C HIS A 865 -19.08 -67.69 25.48
N HIS A 866 -19.26 -67.70 24.15
CA HIS A 866 -20.47 -67.94 23.33
C HIS A 866 -21.54 -66.85 23.02
N LEU A 867 -21.43 -66.38 21.75
CA LEU A 867 -22.45 -66.00 20.74
C LEU A 867 -23.61 -67.02 20.56
N PRO A 868 -24.69 -66.74 19.77
CA PRO A 868 -25.00 -65.53 18.97
C PRO A 868 -26.46 -64.97 19.06
N SER A 869 -26.70 -63.74 18.57
CA SER A 869 -27.45 -63.45 17.30
C SER A 869 -28.33 -62.18 17.25
N VAL A 870 -28.42 -61.59 16.05
CA VAL A 870 -29.41 -60.62 15.49
C VAL A 870 -29.49 -59.16 16.03
N HIS A 871 -29.12 -58.22 15.13
CA HIS A 871 -29.48 -56.79 14.97
C HIS A 871 -29.68 -55.81 16.16
N PRO A 872 -28.99 -54.65 16.12
CA PRO A 872 -29.42 -53.40 16.76
C PRO A 872 -30.01 -52.38 15.76
N THR A 873 -31.06 -51.65 16.18
CA THR A 873 -31.46 -50.36 15.59
C THR A 873 -31.70 -49.34 16.69
N TYR A 874 -31.30 -48.09 16.45
CA TYR A 874 -31.32 -47.00 17.44
C TYR A 874 -32.73 -46.69 18.00
N LYS A 875 -32.81 -46.42 19.31
CA LYS A 875 -33.64 -45.34 19.84
C LYS A 875 -33.25 -44.84 21.23
N SER A 876 -33.58 -43.55 21.43
CA SER A 876 -33.41 -42.65 22.58
C SER A 876 -33.73 -43.16 23.99
N SER A 877 -33.12 -42.53 24.99
CA SER A 877 -33.69 -42.32 26.33
C SER A 877 -33.55 -40.83 26.75
N ALA A 878 -34.40 -40.38 27.69
CA ALA A 878 -34.48 -39.03 28.26
C ALA A 878 -35.23 -39.11 29.62
N ILE A 879 -35.70 -37.97 30.17
CA ILE A 879 -36.80 -37.86 31.18
C ILE A 879 -36.40 -38.23 32.66
N PRO A 880 -36.88 -37.54 33.74
CA PRO A 880 -37.48 -36.19 33.87
C PRO A 880 -37.14 -35.46 35.24
N PRO A 881 -38.01 -34.74 36.03
CA PRO A 881 -37.64 -33.41 36.58
C PRO A 881 -38.07 -33.13 38.06
N LEU A 882 -38.15 -31.84 38.47
CA LEU A 882 -39.09 -31.15 39.43
C LEU A 882 -38.41 -29.88 40.02
N ALA A 883 -39.05 -28.77 40.42
CA ALA A 883 -40.45 -28.30 40.39
C ALA A 883 -40.52 -26.75 40.27
N GLN A 884 -41.73 -26.16 40.27
CA GLN A 884 -42.02 -24.72 40.13
C GLN A 884 -42.03 -23.96 41.49
N TYR A 885 -41.84 -22.62 41.48
CA TYR A 885 -42.75 -21.63 42.11
C TYR A 885 -42.30 -20.16 41.82
N ALA A 886 -43.23 -19.20 41.97
CA ALA A 886 -43.08 -17.73 41.94
C ALA A 886 -44.24 -17.11 42.77
N PRO A 887 -44.32 -15.78 43.09
CA PRO A 887 -43.50 -14.64 42.65
C PRO A 887 -43.11 -13.63 43.77
N ASP A 888 -42.68 -12.42 43.35
CA ASP A 888 -42.98 -11.09 43.94
C ASP A 888 -42.13 -10.37 45.04
N VAL A 889 -41.92 -9.07 44.75
CA VAL A 889 -41.89 -7.86 45.63
C VAL A 889 -40.62 -7.44 46.43
N LEU A 890 -39.99 -6.38 45.90
CA LEU A 890 -39.37 -5.16 46.51
C LEU A 890 -38.26 -5.19 47.59
N SER A 891 -37.35 -4.21 47.44
CA SER A 891 -36.34 -3.67 48.40
C SER A 891 -35.13 -4.57 48.73
N GLY A 892 -33.95 -4.04 49.09
CA GLY A 892 -33.50 -2.64 49.05
C GLY A 892 -32.19 -2.40 49.84
N GLY A 893 -31.11 -1.97 49.16
CA GLY A 893 -29.76 -1.81 49.74
C GLY A 893 -28.97 -3.13 49.84
N SER A 894 -27.65 -3.14 50.01
CA SER A 894 -26.67 -2.03 50.03
C SER A 894 -25.27 -2.49 49.58
N SER A 895 -24.48 -1.58 49.01
CA SER A 895 -23.05 -1.74 48.70
C SER A 895 -22.20 -1.76 50.00
N PRO A 896 -21.02 -2.42 50.06
CA PRO A 896 -19.80 -1.76 49.58
C PRO A 896 -18.62 -2.66 49.07
N LEU A 897 -17.77 -2.08 48.20
CA LEU A 897 -16.34 -2.39 47.93
C LEU A 897 -15.90 -3.85 47.56
N GLU A 898 -14.79 -4.10 46.84
CA GLU A 898 -14.03 -3.34 45.82
C GLU A 898 -13.00 -4.28 45.16
N SER A 899 -12.81 -4.20 43.84
CA SER A 899 -11.51 -4.38 43.13
C SER A 899 -11.70 -4.42 41.60
N GLN A 900 -11.04 -3.51 40.89
CA GLN A 900 -10.84 -3.56 39.44
C GLN A 900 -9.49 -2.93 39.09
N THR A 901 -8.82 -3.45 38.07
CA THR A 901 -7.56 -2.89 37.55
C THR A 901 -7.55 -2.82 36.02
N LEU A 902 -7.76 -1.60 35.51
CA LEU A 902 -7.13 -0.98 34.32
C LEU A 902 -6.92 -1.78 33.02
N PRO A 903 -7.37 -1.20 31.90
CA PRO A 903 -6.53 -0.92 30.73
C PRO A 903 -6.11 0.58 30.66
N PRO A 904 -5.09 0.96 29.86
CA PRO A 904 -4.42 2.27 29.95
C PRO A 904 -5.04 3.42 29.13
N SER A 905 -4.68 4.63 29.52
CA SER A 905 -5.02 5.93 28.90
C SER A 905 -4.24 6.22 27.59
N MET A 906 -4.65 7.17 26.75
CA MET A 906 -4.29 8.61 26.96
C MET A 906 -5.41 9.62 26.60
N LYS A 907 -5.15 10.90 26.91
CA LYS A 907 -6.16 11.98 27.05
C LYS A 907 -5.52 13.37 26.65
N PRO A 908 -6.12 14.57 26.90
CA PRO A 908 -6.38 15.52 25.80
C PRO A 908 -5.75 16.92 26.00
N THR A 909 -6.08 17.85 25.09
CA THR A 909 -6.03 19.32 25.30
C THR A 909 -7.31 19.99 24.73
N PRO A 910 -7.67 21.22 25.16
CA PRO A 910 -9.08 21.48 25.50
C PRO A 910 -9.77 22.65 24.79
N GLY A 911 -11.11 22.62 24.79
CA GLY A 911 -11.98 23.78 24.55
C GLY A 911 -12.65 24.30 25.84
N ILE A 912 -13.03 25.58 25.86
CA ILE A 912 -13.78 26.23 26.96
C ILE A 912 -15.04 26.92 26.38
N PRO A 913 -16.24 26.70 26.95
CA PRO A 913 -17.39 27.55 26.70
C PRO A 913 -17.67 28.57 27.83
N SER A 914 -17.88 29.83 27.43
CA SER A 914 -18.75 30.87 28.04
C SER A 914 -18.81 31.10 29.56
N GLY A 915 -18.46 32.32 30.01
CA GLY A 915 -18.92 32.86 31.31
C GLY A 915 -18.32 34.21 31.77
N ALA A 916 -19.14 35.28 31.79
CA ALA A 916 -18.97 36.51 32.59
C ALA A 916 -17.68 37.38 32.45
N SER A 917 -17.63 38.16 31.37
CA SER A 917 -17.35 39.63 31.36
C SER A 917 -16.11 40.28 32.03
N ARG A 918 -15.34 40.97 31.17
CA ARG A 918 -14.64 42.27 31.35
C ARG A 918 -13.49 42.40 32.37
N CYS A 919 -12.27 42.34 31.85
CA CYS A 919 -11.20 43.33 32.11
C CYS A 919 -10.42 43.56 30.80
N VAL A 920 -10.43 44.77 30.25
CA VAL A 920 -9.71 45.14 29.01
C VAL A 920 -9.11 46.54 29.18
N SER A 921 -7.91 46.75 28.62
CA SER A 921 -7.03 47.92 28.75
C SER A 921 -6.46 48.14 30.16
N LEU A 922 -5.15 47.90 30.31
CA LEU A 922 -4.18 48.65 31.13
C LEU A 922 -2.77 48.05 30.95
N ASN A 923 -1.73 48.80 31.36
CA ASN A 923 -0.33 48.56 30.99
C ASN A 923 0.29 47.32 31.72
N PRO A 924 1.35 46.65 31.19
CA PRO A 924 1.82 45.34 31.69
C PRO A 924 2.09 45.21 33.19
N PHE A 925 2.50 46.28 33.87
CA PHE A 925 2.79 46.26 35.31
C PHE A 925 1.58 45.95 36.21
N GLN A 926 0.34 46.19 35.77
CA GLN A 926 -0.85 45.83 36.55
C GLN A 926 -1.29 44.36 36.35
N PHE A 927 -0.91 43.73 35.23
CA PHE A 927 -1.24 42.34 34.96
C PHE A 927 -0.56 41.38 35.96
N ILE A 928 0.70 41.67 36.30
CA ILE A 928 1.51 40.91 37.26
C ILE A 928 0.87 40.90 38.67
N LEU A 929 0.30 42.03 39.10
CA LEU A 929 -0.31 42.15 40.44
C LEU A 929 -1.63 41.36 40.56
N CYS A 930 -2.38 41.21 39.46
CA CYS A 930 -3.58 40.39 39.40
C CYS A 930 -3.29 38.88 39.46
N ILE A 931 -2.11 38.44 38.98
CA ILE A 931 -1.66 37.05 39.07
C ILE A 931 -1.18 36.74 40.50
N TRP A 932 -0.39 37.64 41.09
CA TRP A 932 0.23 37.42 42.41
C TRP A 932 -0.79 37.29 43.56
N THR A 933 -1.99 37.84 43.39
CA THR A 933 -3.09 37.76 44.38
C THR A 933 -3.94 36.48 44.28
N LYS A 934 -3.76 35.65 43.24
CA LYS A 934 -4.44 34.34 43.12
C LYS A 934 -3.55 33.11 43.42
N LEU A 935 -2.23 33.27 43.54
CA LEU A 935 -1.29 32.20 43.88
C LEU A 935 -0.98 32.10 45.39
N LYS A 936 -1.93 32.50 46.24
CA LYS A 936 -1.79 32.42 47.70
C LYS A 936 -3.10 32.02 48.41
N LYS A 937 -3.72 30.94 47.91
CA LYS A 937 -4.78 30.17 48.56
C LYS A 937 -4.70 28.71 48.11
#